data_AF-A0A9X1N9F5-F1
#
_entry.id   AF-A0A9X1N9F5-F1
#
_cell.length_a   1.000
_cell.length_b   1.000
_cell.length_c   1.000
_cell.angle_alpha   90.00
_cell.angle_beta   90.00
_cell.angle_gamma   90.00
#
_symmetry.space_group_name_H-M   'P 1'
#
loop_
_entity.id
_entity.type
_entity.pdbx_description
1 polymer ?
#
loop_
_entity_poly.entity_id
_entity_poly.type
_entity_poly.pdbx_seq_one_letter_code
_entity_poly.pdbx_strand_id
1 'polypeptide(L)'
;MPYAPYYPAGWRDLPNTSTPIVAAALDHMDAGIAAAQTAAETALATGGKGGGGYVVVPGLALNGLLATPTDDGLAIQAALEKVEDGETPGHLFVTGPAGSSGYLNSTITIAKSGCILEFDPAVQWYGGPDLRIRPWGVIPETPVANPDKPALTEDAPMGATVLKVTTIPADWTVGIYVGLRGKRTASGSVPNAEIFHSYVTGLNRGVTPMQITLADPLPKTFLAVNDTTWSNKLSQVTMVKQMRLTGTPDAGETIISVEDSSIFPVNTTIQIQDNVHTIDGDGTIRTGNFAHKEVNVVAEVVDGTRIKLAAPLQHSYVVAEDGRVTVLSALHDAQVRGLRLKWRAQQADGQHAIEVRYAVNTHIVDTRIEGGGNGGVSWSGHGIRFTDSLHCSAQRGFISNPSLLVAGRGYGISFYGSTGCWVQDFAVSGCRHSYLWFNGSSACGVVNSQSEDCRISDYDWHGAEENGNWTHSCVARGGTRSTDDSDGRTAWKFGNPSQCNGARGNTATDSLVLNYHGTAIEVLPQCRDNSWQGVVRGARVGLKLTQTPDNDEYEINGFTLRDSEFYDVRAPFHIDGGATKTISGLLVENVTFTRCGPLQIANIPGARLFRLTVEEPTGTGWQVMAWGSDAIRINNSDLSWTPKGIALTSCPQARVVHNVLHDLTGPELHDGGGNTGLLFRSNEIFPDAGSFTRTGTASTGTTLQAGLTDAGTESIGAATTGTAWVDPEDALGDPGDVPPGGGGAPVDPENPEEPGGGTPPGAGVMPLVGRSGKAWNSGTARWEGHGTGTPAKADAFGSWRGKPVDGFMNFHPRQTWSDLFVIPSDWPAWVSAGRYIVNSLPPQPETEGGGSNAATAAGSNNARWVNYGSALAAAGLNSPLYVLRLGWECNGYWFKWSYGDEGGMQTPKNSVASFQQAVINVSQSIKSTAPNVLIDVTLNRGSNRSGITLQQVMEPLVPHIDIVGLDHYDWYPGQTNSGSWNSARNQQPGFNDLRPWLQDKGLQLGVPEWGLVNAAGGSAGGAGGDNAYYITQMHNEFAALAGLGLLAYEGYYEDIGAPETLDHRMMTGQYPSAQSAYRNGSRWG
;
A
#
# COMPACT_ATOMS: atom_id res chain seq x y z
N MET A 1 9.06 14.48 -58.60
CA MET A 1 10.18 15.12 -57.87
C MET A 1 10.62 14.13 -56.80
N PRO A 2 11.89 13.67 -56.79
CA PRO A 2 12.36 12.73 -55.77
C PRO A 2 12.83 13.51 -54.54
N TYR A 3 12.26 13.20 -53.37
CA TYR A 3 12.79 13.63 -52.08
C TYR A 3 13.79 12.56 -51.63
N ALA A 4 15.06 12.94 -51.56
CA ALA A 4 16.14 12.08 -51.10
C ALA A 4 16.08 11.94 -49.57
N PRO A 5 15.98 10.72 -49.02
CA PRO A 5 16.18 10.52 -47.60
C PRO A 5 17.68 10.57 -47.29
N TYR A 6 18.07 11.55 -46.48
CA TYR A 6 19.40 11.68 -45.92
C TYR A 6 19.52 10.71 -44.74
N TYR A 7 20.04 9.51 -45.00
CA TYR A 7 20.53 8.60 -43.95
C TYR A 7 22.06 8.50 -44.08
N PRO A 8 22.83 9.08 -43.14
CA PRO A 8 24.12 8.54 -42.78
C PRO A 8 23.98 7.75 -41.48
N ALA A 9 24.06 6.42 -41.64
CA ALA A 9 24.71 5.46 -40.75
C ALA A 9 24.41 5.46 -39.22
N GLY A 10 23.77 4.37 -38.78
CA GLY A 10 24.37 3.49 -37.76
C GLY A 10 23.90 3.65 -36.31
N TRP A 11 22.79 3.01 -35.94
CA TRP A 11 22.53 2.59 -34.56
C TRP A 11 22.85 1.10 -34.40
N ARG A 12 23.78 0.80 -33.49
CA ARG A 12 24.15 -0.55 -33.04
C ARG A 12 24.34 -0.50 -31.52
N ASP A 13 23.65 -1.36 -30.78
CA ASP A 13 24.13 -1.81 -29.46
C ASP A 13 25.35 -2.69 -29.69
N LEU A 14 26.53 -2.18 -29.38
CA LEU A 14 27.77 -2.93 -29.44
C LEU A 14 28.76 -2.39 -28.41
N PRO A 15 29.43 -3.27 -27.64
CA PRO A 15 30.88 -3.34 -27.64
C PRO A 15 31.26 -4.38 -28.70
N ASN A 16 31.24 -3.95 -29.94
CA ASN A 16 31.97 -4.52 -31.06
C ASN A 16 31.87 -3.53 -32.22
N THR A 17 32.89 -2.74 -32.48
CA THR A 17 32.91 -1.88 -33.65
C THR A 17 32.66 -2.71 -34.94
N SER A 18 31.88 -2.22 -35.92
CA SER A 18 31.93 -2.78 -37.30
C SER A 18 33.20 -2.38 -38.05
N THR A 19 33.94 -1.41 -37.53
CA THR A 19 35.37 -1.32 -37.77
C THR A 19 35.98 -2.52 -37.06
N PRO A 20 36.95 -3.27 -37.61
CA PRO A 20 37.85 -4.03 -36.75
C PRO A 20 38.23 -3.09 -35.61
N ILE A 21 38.12 -3.50 -34.34
CA ILE A 21 38.71 -2.70 -33.28
C ILE A 21 40.19 -2.69 -33.65
N VAL A 22 40.63 -1.63 -34.32
CA VAL A 22 42.04 -1.43 -34.62
C VAL A 22 42.72 -1.46 -33.26
N ALA A 23 43.90 -2.07 -33.16
CA ALA A 23 44.62 -2.17 -31.89
C ALA A 23 44.58 -0.84 -31.13
N ALA A 24 44.71 0.30 -31.83
CA ALA A 24 44.59 1.65 -31.27
C ALA A 24 43.26 1.99 -30.54
N ALA A 25 42.12 1.42 -30.90
CA ALA A 25 40.84 1.65 -30.25
C ALA A 25 40.62 0.73 -29.04
N LEU A 26 41.16 -0.50 -29.09
CA LEU A 26 41.31 -1.37 -27.91
C LEU A 26 42.30 -0.71 -26.95
N ASP A 27 43.44 -0.23 -27.45
CA ASP A 27 44.43 0.52 -26.68
C ASP A 27 43.84 1.80 -26.08
N HIS A 28 42.88 2.47 -26.72
CA HIS A 28 42.20 3.64 -26.15
C HIS A 28 41.14 3.28 -25.09
N MET A 29 40.44 2.16 -25.25
CA MET A 29 39.51 1.65 -24.24
C MET A 29 40.29 1.07 -23.05
N ASP A 30 41.34 0.31 -23.30
CA ASP A 30 42.26 -0.23 -22.31
C ASP A 30 43.05 0.89 -21.64
N ALA A 31 43.45 1.95 -22.35
CA ALA A 31 44.03 3.15 -21.74
C ALA A 31 42.99 3.97 -20.97
N GLY A 32 41.73 3.98 -21.40
CA GLY A 32 40.62 4.62 -20.68
C GLY A 32 40.25 3.87 -19.40
N ILE A 33 40.21 2.53 -19.46
CA ILE A 33 40.00 1.63 -18.33
C ILE A 33 41.22 1.69 -17.41
N ALA A 34 42.44 1.63 -17.93
CA ALA A 34 43.66 1.77 -17.12
C ALA A 34 43.78 3.16 -16.51
N ALA A 35 43.38 4.23 -17.21
CA ALA A 35 43.33 5.58 -16.66
C ALA A 35 42.22 5.74 -15.61
N ALA A 36 41.05 5.11 -15.81
CA ALA A 36 39.98 5.09 -14.83
C ALA A 36 40.32 4.24 -13.60
N GLN A 37 40.98 3.10 -13.79
CA GLN A 37 41.55 2.26 -12.73
C GLN A 37 42.66 3.01 -11.99
N THR A 38 43.56 3.71 -12.70
CA THR A 38 44.60 4.56 -12.11
C THR A 38 44.00 5.75 -11.37
N ALA A 39 42.94 6.37 -11.89
CA ALA A 39 42.24 7.48 -11.25
C ALA A 39 41.45 7.00 -10.02
N ALA A 40 40.81 5.83 -10.09
CA ALA A 40 40.16 5.18 -8.96
C ALA A 40 41.19 4.77 -7.90
N GLU A 41 42.34 4.21 -8.29
CA GLU A 41 43.47 3.89 -7.41
C GLU A 41 44.08 5.14 -6.79
N THR A 42 44.19 6.24 -7.55
CA THR A 42 44.66 7.54 -7.03
C THR A 42 43.63 8.16 -6.08
N ALA A 43 42.34 8.08 -6.40
CA ALA A 43 41.25 8.55 -5.55
C ALA A 43 41.12 7.70 -4.28
N LEU A 44 41.38 6.39 -4.34
CA LEU A 44 41.47 5.47 -3.19
C LEU A 44 42.76 5.67 -2.38
N ALA A 45 43.88 6.02 -3.03
CA ALA A 45 45.15 6.29 -2.36
C ALA A 45 45.19 7.66 -1.67
N THR A 46 44.38 8.62 -2.14
CA THR A 46 44.26 9.98 -1.57
C THR A 46 43.00 10.16 -0.72
N GLY A 47 41.94 9.40 -0.99
CA GLY A 47 40.74 9.29 -0.18
C GLY A 47 41.01 8.41 1.03
N GLY A 48 41.32 9.05 2.16
CA GLY A 48 41.47 8.33 3.42
C GLY A 48 40.22 7.49 3.72
N LYS A 49 40.40 6.32 4.34
CA LYS A 49 39.31 5.63 5.04
C LYS A 49 38.68 6.67 5.98
N GLY A 50 37.52 7.21 5.60
CA GLY A 50 36.79 8.11 6.47
C GLY A 50 36.55 7.39 7.79
N GLY A 51 36.72 8.07 8.92
CA GLY A 51 36.64 7.47 10.25
C GLY A 51 35.31 6.78 10.61
N GLY A 52 34.38 6.62 9.66
CA GLY A 52 33.08 5.98 9.81
C GLY A 52 32.83 4.74 8.93
N GLY A 53 33.85 4.15 8.29
CA GLY A 53 33.69 2.87 7.58
C GLY A 53 32.97 2.95 6.22
N TYR A 54 33.38 3.87 5.36
CA TYR A 54 32.91 4.01 3.97
C TYR A 54 34.07 4.39 3.04
N VAL A 55 33.92 4.15 1.74
CA VAL A 55 34.87 4.59 0.69
C VAL A 55 34.46 5.94 0.14
N VAL A 56 35.40 6.87 0.07
CA VAL A 56 35.19 8.20 -0.51
C VAL A 56 35.91 8.26 -1.85
N VAL A 57 35.24 8.75 -2.89
CA VAL A 57 35.88 9.05 -4.19
C VAL A 57 36.07 10.57 -4.31
N PRO A 58 37.15 11.15 -3.77
CA PRO A 58 37.44 12.57 -3.96
C PRO A 58 38.04 12.81 -5.37
N GLY A 59 37.74 13.96 -5.96
CA GLY A 59 38.47 14.42 -7.16
C GLY A 59 38.00 13.87 -8.50
N LEU A 60 36.73 13.44 -8.59
CA LEU A 60 36.03 13.31 -9.88
C LEU A 60 36.15 14.63 -10.67
N ALA A 61 35.89 14.63 -11.99
CA ALA A 61 36.02 15.80 -12.85
C ALA A 61 34.88 16.82 -12.60
N LEU A 62 34.67 17.17 -11.32
CA LEU A 62 33.67 18.04 -10.70
C LEU A 62 33.73 19.50 -11.19
N ASN A 63 34.59 19.78 -12.18
CA ASN A 63 34.70 21.02 -12.94
C ASN A 63 33.88 20.93 -14.24
N GLY A 64 32.63 20.43 -14.15
CA GLY A 64 31.72 20.13 -15.27
C GLY A 64 31.34 21.26 -16.24
N LEU A 65 32.17 22.27 -16.47
CA LEU A 65 31.99 23.31 -17.49
C LEU A 65 32.97 23.19 -18.68
N LEU A 66 33.76 22.11 -18.77
CA LEU A 66 34.62 21.87 -19.93
C LEU A 66 33.81 21.49 -21.18
N ALA A 67 34.28 21.91 -22.35
CA ALA A 67 33.62 21.69 -23.65
C ALA A 67 33.48 20.19 -24.03
N THR A 68 34.24 19.30 -23.39
CA THR A 68 34.16 17.83 -23.49
C THR A 68 34.24 17.24 -22.09
N PRO A 69 33.11 17.01 -21.40
CA PRO A 69 33.13 16.47 -20.04
C PRO A 69 33.62 15.01 -20.03
N THR A 70 34.49 14.69 -19.08
CA THR A 70 34.89 13.31 -18.78
C THR A 70 33.75 12.61 -18.03
N ASP A 71 33.49 11.34 -18.34
CA ASP A 71 32.45 10.55 -17.70
C ASP A 71 32.93 10.00 -16.35
N ASP A 72 32.37 10.52 -15.25
CA ASP A 72 32.66 10.10 -13.88
C ASP A 72 32.04 8.73 -13.56
N GLY A 73 31.07 8.26 -14.35
CA GLY A 73 30.35 7.00 -14.12
C GLY A 73 31.24 5.76 -14.13
N LEU A 74 32.26 5.74 -15.01
CA LEU A 74 33.23 4.63 -15.08
C LEU A 74 34.07 4.53 -13.80
N ALA A 75 34.46 5.66 -13.22
CA ALA A 75 35.23 5.69 -11.98
C ALA A 75 34.37 5.26 -10.78
N ILE A 76 33.11 5.70 -10.74
CA ILE A 76 32.15 5.27 -9.71
C ILE A 76 31.90 3.77 -9.80
N GLN A 77 31.69 3.22 -11.00
CA GLN A 77 31.50 1.77 -11.20
C GLN A 77 32.71 0.97 -10.72
N ALA A 78 33.92 1.37 -11.09
CA ALA A 78 35.14 0.68 -10.66
C ALA A 78 35.35 0.75 -9.13
N ALA A 79 34.97 1.86 -8.49
CA ALA A 79 35.01 1.98 -7.04
C ALA A 79 33.94 1.11 -6.35
N LEU A 80 32.76 1.02 -6.95
CA LEU A 80 31.67 0.17 -6.48
C LEU A 80 32.06 -1.30 -6.55
N GLU A 81 32.66 -1.76 -7.65
CA GLU A 81 33.14 -3.14 -7.80
C GLU A 81 34.12 -3.54 -6.68
N LYS A 82 35.01 -2.63 -6.24
CA LYS A 82 35.90 -2.89 -5.09
C LYS A 82 35.18 -2.98 -3.74
N VAL A 83 34.11 -2.21 -3.56
CA VAL A 83 33.19 -2.35 -2.40
C VAL A 83 32.50 -3.71 -2.45
N GLU A 84 32.04 -4.09 -3.64
CA GLU A 84 31.38 -5.36 -3.88
C GLU A 84 32.35 -6.55 -3.72
N ASP A 85 33.63 -6.43 -4.03
CA ASP A 85 34.60 -7.51 -3.82
C ASP A 85 34.99 -7.70 -2.34
N GLY A 86 34.50 -6.84 -1.44
CA GLY A 86 34.75 -6.94 0.00
C GLY A 86 36.11 -6.40 0.44
N GLU A 87 36.80 -5.66 -0.43
CA GLU A 87 38.05 -4.96 -0.10
C GLU A 87 37.81 -3.78 0.86
N THR A 88 36.55 -3.33 0.98
CA THR A 88 36.10 -2.19 1.80
C THR A 88 34.69 -2.41 2.36
N PRO A 89 34.21 -1.57 3.32
CA PRO A 89 32.84 -1.68 3.84
C PRO A 89 31.80 -1.49 2.72
N GLY A 90 30.63 -2.14 2.82
CA GLY A 90 29.54 -2.16 1.83
C GLY A 90 28.88 -0.81 1.52
N HIS A 91 29.57 0.32 1.69
CA HIS A 91 29.08 1.66 1.51
C HIS A 91 30.09 2.50 0.71
N LEU A 92 29.68 2.90 -0.50
CA LEU A 92 30.39 3.85 -1.35
C LEU A 92 29.74 5.23 -1.25
N PHE A 93 30.49 6.22 -0.80
CA PHE A 93 30.06 7.62 -0.71
C PHE A 93 30.77 8.47 -1.78
N VAL A 94 29.98 8.96 -2.74
CA VAL A 94 30.43 9.80 -3.85
C VAL A 94 30.22 11.28 -3.48
N THR A 95 31.32 12.02 -3.28
CA THR A 95 31.28 13.41 -2.78
C THR A 95 32.16 14.34 -3.60
N GLY A 96 31.94 15.64 -3.42
CA GLY A 96 32.64 16.73 -4.07
C GLY A 96 32.50 18.04 -3.30
N PRO A 97 33.24 19.09 -3.66
CA PRO A 97 33.02 20.41 -3.08
C PRO A 97 31.55 20.86 -3.27
N ALA A 98 30.97 21.50 -2.26
CA ALA A 98 29.60 21.99 -2.33
C ALA A 98 29.39 22.92 -3.55
N GLY A 99 28.34 22.68 -4.33
CA GLY A 99 28.04 23.44 -5.55
C GLY A 99 28.83 23.00 -6.78
N SER A 100 29.68 21.97 -6.65
CA SER A 100 30.34 21.35 -7.81
C SER A 100 29.36 20.51 -8.64
N SER A 101 29.80 20.06 -9.82
CA SER A 101 28.98 19.23 -10.68
C SER A 101 29.77 18.13 -11.38
N GLY A 102 29.27 16.89 -11.29
CA GLY A 102 29.81 15.75 -12.01
C GLY A 102 29.00 15.40 -13.25
N TYR A 103 29.58 14.59 -14.14
CA TYR A 103 28.93 14.12 -15.37
C TYR A 103 28.92 12.60 -15.41
N LEU A 104 27.74 12.01 -15.59
CA LEU A 104 27.53 10.57 -15.67
C LEU A 104 26.96 10.23 -17.05
N ASN A 105 27.68 9.46 -17.84
CA ASN A 105 27.20 8.93 -19.11
C ASN A 105 27.20 7.40 -19.16
N SER A 106 27.88 6.74 -18.23
CA SER A 106 27.92 5.28 -18.16
C SER A 106 26.82 4.71 -17.28
N THR A 107 26.47 3.45 -17.53
CA THR A 107 25.61 2.68 -16.64
C THR A 107 26.37 2.27 -15.38
N ILE A 108 25.81 2.59 -14.22
CA ILE A 108 26.31 2.16 -12.91
C ILE A 108 25.40 1.04 -12.40
N THR A 109 25.96 -0.12 -12.07
CA THR A 109 25.22 -1.31 -11.65
C THR A 109 25.68 -1.75 -10.27
N ILE A 110 24.73 -1.83 -9.33
CA ILE A 110 24.91 -2.49 -8.04
C ILE A 110 24.49 -3.94 -8.23
N ALA A 111 25.44 -4.85 -8.13
CA ALA A 111 25.26 -6.28 -8.35
C ALA A 111 25.38 -7.11 -7.07
N LYS A 112 25.85 -6.52 -5.96
CA LYS A 112 25.99 -7.21 -4.67
C LYS A 112 25.06 -6.70 -3.58
N SER A 113 24.45 -7.66 -2.88
CA SER A 113 23.55 -7.41 -1.75
C SER A 113 24.20 -6.62 -0.60
N GLY A 114 23.40 -5.82 0.10
CA GLY A 114 23.84 -4.99 1.24
C GLY A 114 24.65 -3.75 0.86
N CYS A 115 24.87 -3.48 -0.43
CA CYS A 115 25.66 -2.36 -0.88
C CYS A 115 24.87 -1.05 -0.88
N ILE A 116 25.48 0.02 -0.38
CA ILE A 116 24.94 1.38 -0.37
C ILE A 116 25.77 2.24 -1.33
N LEU A 117 25.11 2.80 -2.34
CA LEU A 117 25.65 3.84 -3.22
C LEU A 117 25.03 5.18 -2.81
N GLU A 118 25.79 6.02 -2.13
CA GLU A 118 25.35 7.31 -1.63
C GLU A 118 26.03 8.44 -2.38
N PHE A 119 25.25 9.40 -2.86
CA PHE A 119 25.72 10.62 -3.50
C PHE A 119 25.55 11.80 -2.55
N ASP A 120 26.56 12.65 -2.50
CA ASP A 120 26.49 13.90 -1.75
C ASP A 120 25.42 14.82 -2.36
N PRO A 121 24.37 15.19 -1.59
CA PRO A 121 23.29 16.03 -2.08
C PRO A 121 23.76 17.47 -2.40
N ALA A 122 24.94 17.90 -1.96
CA ALA A 122 25.50 19.19 -2.32
C ALA A 122 26.09 19.24 -3.74
N VAL A 123 26.19 18.09 -4.42
CA VAL A 123 26.72 17.96 -5.78
C VAL A 123 25.58 17.76 -6.77
N GLN A 124 25.61 18.51 -7.88
CA GLN A 124 24.66 18.32 -8.97
C GLN A 124 25.24 17.41 -10.05
N TRP A 125 24.54 16.34 -10.40
CA TRP A 125 24.98 15.39 -11.43
C TRP A 125 24.30 15.66 -12.76
N TYR A 126 25.06 15.58 -13.84
CA TYR A 126 24.56 15.73 -15.20
C TYR A 126 24.59 14.39 -15.94
N GLY A 127 23.42 13.91 -16.36
CA GLY A 127 23.26 12.71 -17.18
C GLY A 127 23.54 12.96 -18.66
N GLY A 128 24.35 12.08 -19.23
CA GLY A 128 24.56 11.90 -20.66
C GLY A 128 23.61 10.87 -21.28
N PRO A 129 23.61 10.69 -22.62
CA PRO A 129 22.62 9.89 -23.33
C PRO A 129 22.51 8.42 -22.90
N ASP A 130 23.56 7.84 -22.30
CA ASP A 130 23.65 6.42 -21.96
C ASP A 130 23.59 6.14 -20.45
N LEU A 131 23.39 7.17 -19.62
CA LEU A 131 23.34 7.03 -18.15
C LEU A 131 22.18 6.12 -17.73
N ARG A 132 22.47 5.14 -16.87
CA ARG A 132 21.47 4.40 -16.07
C ARG A 132 22.04 4.00 -14.72
N ILE A 133 21.23 4.03 -13.67
CA ILE A 133 21.61 3.45 -12.37
C ILE A 133 20.78 2.19 -12.13
N ARG A 134 21.44 1.07 -11.81
CA ARG A 134 20.81 -0.26 -11.80
C ARG A 134 21.15 -1.06 -10.54
N PRO A 135 20.29 -1.06 -9.52
CA PRO A 135 20.26 -2.15 -8.55
C PRO A 135 19.70 -3.41 -9.25
N TRP A 136 20.57 -4.39 -9.51
CA TRP A 136 20.29 -5.45 -10.48
C TRP A 136 20.62 -6.86 -9.97
N GLY A 137 19.59 -7.65 -9.69
CA GLY A 137 19.70 -9.11 -9.61
C GLY A 137 19.59 -9.76 -10.99
N VAL A 138 19.70 -11.10 -11.05
CA VAL A 138 19.64 -11.85 -12.31
C VAL A 138 18.87 -13.16 -12.18
N ILE A 139 18.29 -13.62 -13.28
CA ILE A 139 17.94 -15.03 -13.44
C ILE A 139 19.26 -15.79 -13.69
N PRO A 140 19.60 -16.80 -12.88
CA PRO A 140 20.83 -17.56 -13.05
C PRO A 140 20.73 -18.44 -14.31
N GLU A 141 21.28 -17.92 -15.41
CA GLU A 141 21.44 -18.65 -16.68
C GLU A 141 22.88 -19.16 -16.81
N THR A 142 23.05 -20.37 -17.34
CA THR A 142 24.37 -20.93 -17.66
C THR A 142 24.41 -21.46 -19.10
N PRO A 143 25.47 -21.19 -19.88
CA PRO A 143 26.60 -20.29 -19.59
C PRO A 143 26.19 -18.81 -19.52
N VAL A 144 26.87 -18.03 -18.68
CA VAL A 144 26.59 -16.58 -18.54
C VAL A 144 27.11 -15.79 -19.75
N ALA A 145 28.30 -16.14 -20.26
CA ALA A 145 28.97 -15.40 -21.33
C ALA A 145 28.41 -15.73 -22.72
N ASN A 146 28.17 -14.69 -23.52
CA ASN A 146 27.56 -14.82 -24.86
C ASN A 146 28.33 -15.66 -25.91
N PRO A 147 29.68 -15.78 -25.92
CA PRO A 147 30.32 -16.70 -26.88
C PRO A 147 30.16 -18.18 -26.49
N ASP A 148 29.87 -18.46 -25.21
CA ASP A 148 29.81 -19.83 -24.69
C ASP A 148 28.39 -20.41 -24.71
N LYS A 149 27.36 -19.57 -24.85
CA LYS A 149 25.96 -19.99 -24.95
C LYS A 149 25.74 -20.83 -26.22
N PRO A 150 25.19 -22.06 -26.12
CA PRO A 150 24.70 -22.80 -27.28
C PRO A 150 23.79 -21.92 -28.14
N ALA A 151 24.15 -21.72 -29.40
CA ALA A 151 23.36 -20.93 -30.33
C ALA A 151 22.80 -21.82 -31.44
N LEU A 152 21.57 -21.58 -31.87
CA LEU A 152 20.99 -22.29 -33.01
C LEU A 152 21.85 -22.07 -34.27
N THR A 153 22.20 -23.15 -34.95
CA THR A 153 22.97 -23.09 -36.21
C THR A 153 22.08 -23.02 -37.44
N GLU A 154 20.80 -23.35 -37.29
CA GLU A 154 19.76 -23.27 -38.30
C GLU A 154 18.39 -23.05 -37.63
N ASP A 155 17.41 -22.58 -38.39
CA ASP A 155 16.06 -22.36 -37.88
C ASP A 155 15.47 -23.68 -37.34
N ALA A 156 14.93 -23.64 -36.14
CA ALA A 156 14.28 -24.78 -35.51
C ALA A 156 12.76 -24.67 -35.75
N PRO A 157 12.15 -25.51 -36.61
CA PRO A 157 10.74 -25.36 -36.98
C PRO A 157 9.78 -25.69 -35.83
N MET A 158 8.57 -25.15 -35.90
CA MET A 158 7.45 -25.59 -35.05
C MET A 158 7.32 -27.12 -35.06
N GLY A 159 7.13 -27.72 -33.90
CA GLY A 159 7.08 -29.17 -33.70
C GLY A 159 8.45 -29.84 -33.54
N ALA A 160 9.56 -29.15 -33.78
CA ALA A 160 10.88 -29.73 -33.59
C ALA A 160 11.14 -30.06 -32.12
N THR A 161 11.69 -31.24 -31.86
CA THR A 161 12.23 -31.62 -30.55
C THR A 161 13.75 -31.66 -30.54
N VAL A 162 14.41 -31.50 -31.69
CA VAL A 162 15.87 -31.52 -31.80
C VAL A 162 16.37 -30.16 -32.26
N LEU A 163 17.16 -29.50 -31.41
CA LEU A 163 17.82 -28.24 -31.71
C LEU A 163 19.24 -28.52 -32.20
N LYS A 164 19.62 -27.92 -33.32
CA LYS A 164 21.00 -27.94 -33.81
C LYS A 164 21.75 -26.70 -33.32
N VAL A 165 22.82 -26.90 -32.56
CA VAL A 165 23.52 -25.83 -31.83
C VAL A 165 25.03 -25.81 -32.07
N THR A 166 25.63 -24.64 -31.85
CA THR A 166 27.07 -24.37 -32.02
C THR A 166 27.94 -25.15 -31.05
N THR A 167 27.50 -25.28 -29.80
CA THR A 167 28.24 -25.92 -28.71
C THR A 167 27.27 -26.48 -27.67
N ILE A 168 27.73 -27.40 -26.83
CA ILE A 168 27.01 -27.90 -25.64
C ILE A 168 28.05 -27.96 -24.51
N PRO A 169 27.87 -27.19 -23.41
CA PRO A 169 28.77 -27.24 -22.26
C PRO A 169 28.97 -28.66 -21.74
N ALA A 170 30.19 -28.97 -21.28
CA ALA A 170 30.57 -30.33 -20.91
C ALA A 170 29.80 -30.86 -19.68
N ASP A 171 29.38 -29.95 -18.81
CA ASP A 171 28.63 -30.18 -17.57
C ASP A 171 27.13 -30.39 -17.78
N TRP A 172 26.60 -30.12 -18.98
CA TRP A 172 25.19 -30.37 -19.29
C TRP A 172 24.88 -31.87 -19.35
N THR A 173 23.84 -32.31 -18.64
CA THR A 173 23.38 -33.71 -18.64
C THR A 173 21.96 -33.83 -19.18
N VAL A 174 21.53 -35.03 -19.54
CA VAL A 174 20.11 -35.31 -19.75
C VAL A 174 19.37 -35.07 -18.43
N GLY A 175 18.15 -34.53 -18.49
CA GLY A 175 17.33 -34.18 -17.34
C GLY A 175 17.47 -32.73 -16.88
N ILE A 176 18.44 -31.96 -17.40
CA ILE A 176 18.51 -30.52 -17.09
C ILE A 176 17.37 -29.76 -17.77
N TYR A 177 17.03 -28.62 -17.19
CA TYR A 177 16.02 -27.72 -17.69
C TYR A 177 16.66 -26.55 -18.45
N VAL A 178 16.21 -26.32 -19.69
CA VAL A 178 16.80 -25.29 -20.57
C VAL A 178 15.75 -24.31 -21.08
N GLY A 179 16.16 -23.06 -21.26
CA GLY A 179 15.43 -22.01 -21.96
C GLY A 179 16.06 -21.71 -23.32
N LEU A 180 15.27 -21.78 -24.39
CA LEU A 180 15.59 -21.29 -25.72
C LEU A 180 15.04 -19.87 -25.89
N ARG A 181 15.94 -18.88 -25.98
CA ARG A 181 15.64 -17.46 -26.17
C ARG A 181 15.91 -17.05 -27.61
N GLY A 182 14.90 -16.54 -28.31
CA GLY A 182 15.03 -16.20 -29.73
C GLY A 182 13.79 -15.57 -30.36
N LYS A 183 13.89 -15.12 -31.61
CA LYS A 183 12.74 -14.61 -32.38
C LYS A 183 11.98 -15.79 -33.00
N ARG A 184 10.66 -15.84 -32.81
CA ARG A 184 9.79 -16.80 -33.48
C ARG A 184 9.25 -16.20 -34.80
N THR A 185 9.01 -17.01 -35.84
CA THR A 185 8.30 -16.54 -37.05
C THR A 185 6.89 -17.10 -37.15
N ALA A 186 5.90 -16.19 -37.27
CA ALA A 186 4.62 -16.35 -37.98
C ALA A 186 3.71 -15.10 -37.91
N SER A 187 3.91 -14.15 -36.99
CA SER A 187 3.10 -12.91 -36.91
C SER A 187 3.99 -11.67 -36.98
N GLY A 188 3.54 -10.66 -37.72
CA GLY A 188 4.29 -9.43 -37.98
C GLY A 188 4.80 -8.75 -36.69
N SER A 189 5.95 -8.09 -36.83
CA SER A 189 6.33 -6.96 -35.97
C SER A 189 6.50 -7.23 -34.46
N VAL A 190 7.10 -8.34 -34.01
CA VAL A 190 7.38 -8.55 -32.57
C VAL A 190 8.86 -8.28 -32.24
N PRO A 191 9.22 -7.28 -31.39
CA PRO A 191 10.61 -6.93 -31.08
C PRO A 191 11.24 -7.68 -29.90
N ASN A 192 10.49 -8.55 -29.20
CA ASN A 192 10.97 -9.20 -27.97
C ASN A 192 11.36 -10.66 -28.22
N ALA A 193 12.49 -11.10 -27.66
CA ALA A 193 12.85 -12.51 -27.68
C ALA A 193 11.85 -13.31 -26.86
N GLU A 194 11.18 -14.26 -27.51
CA GLU A 194 10.33 -15.23 -26.83
C GLU A 194 11.23 -16.29 -26.20
N ILE A 195 10.85 -16.78 -25.02
CA ILE A 195 11.57 -17.85 -24.32
C ILE A 195 10.68 -19.09 -24.35
N PHE A 196 11.25 -20.23 -24.73
CA PHE A 196 10.62 -21.54 -24.61
C PHE A 196 11.44 -22.39 -23.66
N HIS A 197 10.79 -23.14 -22.78
CA HIS A 197 11.47 -23.97 -21.82
C HIS A 197 11.12 -25.44 -22.00
N SER A 198 12.12 -26.32 -21.83
CA SER A 198 11.90 -27.76 -21.85
C SER A 198 13.01 -28.51 -21.13
N TYR A 199 12.71 -29.74 -20.72
CA TYR A 199 13.72 -30.69 -20.28
C TYR A 199 14.55 -31.19 -21.45
N VAL A 200 15.84 -31.36 -21.22
CA VAL A 200 16.73 -32.04 -22.16
C VAL A 200 16.57 -33.54 -22.01
N THR A 201 16.12 -34.23 -23.06
CA THR A 201 16.00 -35.70 -23.11
C THR A 201 17.18 -36.36 -23.82
N GLY A 202 18.01 -35.59 -24.53
CA GLY A 202 19.18 -36.10 -25.23
C GLY A 202 20.21 -35.01 -25.53
N LEU A 203 21.49 -35.38 -25.48
CA LEU A 203 22.61 -34.52 -25.85
C LEU A 203 23.55 -35.30 -26.79
N ASN A 204 23.72 -34.84 -28.03
CA ASN A 204 24.62 -35.45 -28.99
C ASN A 204 25.75 -34.48 -29.35
N ARG A 205 26.90 -34.68 -28.68
CA ARG A 205 28.13 -33.91 -28.89
C ARG A 205 29.02 -34.47 -30.01
N GLY A 206 28.72 -35.67 -30.51
CA GLY A 206 29.51 -36.38 -31.52
C GLY A 206 29.18 -36.01 -32.97
N VAL A 207 28.26 -35.06 -33.19
CA VAL A 207 27.80 -34.61 -34.50
C VAL A 207 28.05 -33.12 -34.67
N THR A 208 28.13 -32.64 -35.92
CA THR A 208 28.31 -31.24 -36.26
C THR A 208 27.22 -30.80 -37.24
N PRO A 209 26.34 -29.84 -36.88
CA PRO A 209 26.25 -29.15 -35.58
C PRO A 209 25.83 -30.08 -34.44
N MET A 210 26.18 -29.74 -33.19
CA MET A 210 25.79 -30.52 -32.01
C MET A 210 24.27 -30.50 -31.84
N GLN A 211 23.70 -31.48 -31.14
CA GLN A 211 22.24 -31.57 -30.99
C GLN A 211 21.79 -31.65 -29.54
N ILE A 212 20.76 -30.87 -29.21
CA ILE A 212 20.02 -30.94 -27.94
C ILE A 212 18.62 -31.44 -28.26
N THR A 213 18.21 -32.55 -27.66
CA THR A 213 16.84 -33.07 -27.76
C THR A 213 16.03 -32.58 -26.56
N LEU A 214 14.88 -31.98 -26.83
CA LEU A 214 13.91 -31.45 -25.89
C LEU A 214 12.82 -32.50 -25.61
N ALA A 215 12.26 -32.48 -24.41
CA ALA A 215 11.10 -33.28 -24.04
C ALA A 215 9.85 -32.81 -24.81
N ASP A 216 9.73 -31.51 -24.99
CA ASP A 216 8.55 -30.89 -25.56
C ASP A 216 8.85 -30.39 -26.99
N PRO A 217 7.92 -30.60 -27.93
CA PRO A 217 8.04 -30.03 -29.26
C PRO A 217 7.95 -28.51 -29.21
N LEU A 218 8.74 -27.82 -30.04
CA LEU A 218 8.70 -26.36 -30.12
C LEU A 218 7.29 -25.86 -30.51
N PRO A 219 6.71 -24.89 -29.78
CA PRO A 219 5.37 -24.41 -30.05
C PRO A 219 5.30 -23.52 -31.30
N LYS A 220 6.43 -22.95 -31.74
CA LYS A 220 6.57 -22.23 -33.02
C LYS A 220 7.99 -22.39 -33.55
N THR A 221 8.22 -21.90 -34.77
CA THR A 221 9.56 -21.85 -35.37
C THR A 221 10.44 -20.81 -34.67
N PHE A 222 11.65 -21.17 -34.27
CA PHE A 222 12.69 -20.26 -33.77
C PHE A 222 13.75 -20.05 -34.85
N LEU A 223 14.04 -18.79 -35.17
CA LEU A 223 15.08 -18.46 -36.16
C LEU A 223 16.49 -18.65 -35.57
N ALA A 224 17.44 -19.14 -36.35
CA ALA A 224 18.84 -19.17 -35.91
C ALA A 224 19.44 -17.77 -35.80
N VAL A 225 19.10 -16.89 -36.75
CA VAL A 225 19.63 -15.52 -36.84
C VAL A 225 18.48 -14.51 -36.79
N ASN A 226 18.65 -13.48 -35.97
CA ASN A 226 17.71 -12.38 -35.78
C ASN A 226 18.01 -11.24 -36.78
N ASP A 227 17.00 -10.68 -37.45
CA ASP A 227 17.14 -9.62 -38.45
C ASP A 227 17.15 -8.19 -37.85
N THR A 228 17.01 -8.07 -36.53
CA THR A 228 16.88 -6.79 -35.81
C THR A 228 18.17 -6.35 -35.13
N THR A 229 18.17 -5.12 -34.59
CA THR A 229 19.29 -4.46 -33.87
C THR A 229 19.62 -5.06 -32.49
N TRP A 230 19.14 -6.27 -32.17
CA TRP A 230 19.43 -6.97 -30.92
C TRP A 230 20.94 -7.23 -30.76
N SER A 231 21.46 -7.03 -29.53
CA SER A 231 22.89 -7.20 -29.20
C SER A 231 23.39 -8.64 -29.39
N ASN A 232 22.49 -9.64 -29.25
CA ASN A 232 22.72 -11.02 -29.65
C ASN A 232 21.88 -11.37 -30.88
N LYS A 233 22.56 -11.54 -32.02
CA LYS A 233 21.90 -11.90 -33.29
C LYS A 233 21.49 -13.36 -33.38
N LEU A 234 21.78 -14.19 -32.38
CA LEU A 234 21.55 -15.63 -32.41
C LEU A 234 20.51 -16.04 -31.37
N SER A 235 19.64 -16.97 -31.72
CA SER A 235 18.81 -17.66 -30.73
C SER A 235 19.67 -18.59 -29.89
N GLN A 236 19.57 -18.47 -28.57
CA GLN A 236 20.47 -19.11 -27.62
C GLN A 236 19.70 -20.06 -26.68
N VAL A 237 20.33 -21.18 -26.34
CA VAL A 237 19.86 -22.11 -25.32
C VAL A 237 20.70 -21.91 -24.06
N THR A 238 20.04 -21.79 -22.92
CA THR A 238 20.68 -21.63 -21.61
C THR A 238 20.05 -22.58 -20.60
N MET A 239 20.84 -23.12 -19.68
CA MET A 239 20.30 -23.81 -18.52
C MET A 239 19.75 -22.78 -17.54
N VAL A 240 18.53 -23.01 -17.03
CA VAL A 240 17.82 -22.11 -16.11
C VAL A 240 17.38 -22.91 -14.89
N LYS A 241 17.53 -22.34 -13.69
CA LYS A 241 16.98 -22.93 -12.46
C LYS A 241 15.49 -22.61 -12.35
N GLN A 242 14.65 -23.51 -12.87
CA GLN A 242 13.21 -23.33 -12.96
C GLN A 242 12.50 -24.69 -12.93
N MET A 243 11.26 -24.72 -12.45
CA MET A 243 10.39 -25.90 -12.50
C MET A 243 8.98 -25.52 -12.95
N ARG A 244 8.26 -26.47 -13.56
CA ARG A 244 6.84 -26.27 -13.86
C ARG A 244 6.00 -26.40 -12.61
N LEU A 245 4.89 -25.67 -12.60
CA LEU A 245 3.78 -25.93 -11.69
C LEU A 245 3.07 -27.23 -12.11
N THR A 246 2.71 -28.06 -11.14
CA THR A 246 1.96 -29.32 -11.37
C THR A 246 0.50 -29.23 -10.93
N GLY A 247 0.14 -28.16 -10.21
CA GLY A 247 -1.24 -27.75 -9.92
C GLY A 247 -1.43 -26.28 -10.27
N THR A 248 -2.67 -25.85 -10.49
CA THR A 248 -3.08 -24.45 -10.75
C THR A 248 -3.30 -23.79 -9.38
N PRO A 249 -2.31 -23.10 -8.79
CA PRO A 249 -2.52 -22.47 -7.50
C PRO A 249 -3.45 -21.28 -7.64
N ASP A 250 -4.27 -21.07 -6.62
CA ASP A 250 -5.21 -19.96 -6.57
C ASP A 250 -4.65 -18.77 -5.77
N ALA A 251 -5.13 -17.57 -6.09
CA ALA A 251 -4.88 -16.39 -5.27
C ALA A 251 -5.27 -16.66 -3.80
N GLY A 252 -4.41 -16.27 -2.85
CA GLY A 252 -4.54 -16.56 -1.43
C GLY A 252 -3.79 -17.82 -0.97
N GLU A 253 -3.39 -18.71 -1.87
CA GLU A 253 -2.62 -19.90 -1.51
C GLU A 253 -1.18 -19.55 -1.12
N THR A 254 -0.63 -20.29 -0.16
CA THR A 254 0.77 -20.20 0.27
C THR A 254 1.55 -21.46 -0.04
N ILE A 255 0.93 -22.54 -0.49
CA ILE A 255 1.61 -23.80 -0.84
C ILE A 255 1.34 -24.05 -2.32
N ILE A 256 2.41 -24.19 -3.11
CA ILE A 256 2.32 -24.47 -4.53
C ILE A 256 2.97 -25.81 -4.86
N SER A 257 2.44 -26.49 -5.87
CA SER A 257 2.95 -27.78 -6.34
C SER A 257 3.85 -27.58 -7.56
N VAL A 258 5.06 -28.14 -7.50
CA VAL A 258 6.09 -28.10 -8.54
C VAL A 258 6.51 -29.52 -8.93
N GLU A 259 7.16 -29.69 -10.08
CA GLU A 259 7.65 -31.00 -10.52
C GLU A 259 8.75 -31.56 -9.59
N ASP A 260 9.66 -30.69 -9.13
CA ASP A 260 10.73 -31.03 -8.19
C ASP A 260 11.05 -29.81 -7.31
N SER A 261 10.99 -29.99 -5.98
CA SER A 261 11.30 -28.94 -5.01
C SER A 261 12.81 -28.76 -4.76
N SER A 262 13.66 -29.69 -5.22
CA SER A 262 15.07 -29.77 -4.83
C SER A 262 15.90 -28.54 -5.21
N ILE A 263 15.46 -27.77 -6.22
CA ILE A 263 16.14 -26.55 -6.67
C ILE A 263 15.73 -25.29 -5.88
N PHE A 264 14.76 -25.40 -4.97
CA PHE A 264 14.16 -24.31 -4.21
C PHE A 264 14.42 -24.46 -2.70
N PRO A 265 15.67 -24.34 -2.22
CA PRO A 265 15.92 -24.37 -0.79
C PRO A 265 15.19 -23.22 -0.07
N VAL A 266 14.94 -23.38 1.23
CA VAL A 266 14.36 -22.32 2.08
C VAL A 266 15.18 -21.02 1.94
N ASN A 267 14.48 -19.89 1.97
CA ASN A 267 14.98 -18.53 1.71
C ASN A 267 15.42 -18.24 0.27
N THR A 268 15.08 -19.11 -0.68
CA THR A 268 15.29 -18.80 -2.10
C THR A 268 14.27 -17.80 -2.60
N THR A 269 14.74 -16.71 -3.21
CA THR A 269 13.89 -15.78 -3.96
C THR A 269 13.49 -16.42 -5.28
N ILE A 270 12.20 -16.42 -5.57
CA ILE A 270 11.61 -17.03 -6.77
C ILE A 270 10.68 -16.06 -7.47
N GLN A 271 10.58 -16.20 -8.79
CA GLN A 271 9.51 -15.63 -9.60
C GLN A 271 8.52 -16.72 -9.96
N ILE A 272 7.24 -16.43 -9.82
CA ILE A 272 6.15 -17.30 -10.24
C ILE A 272 5.47 -16.61 -11.42
N GLN A 273 5.25 -17.35 -12.50
CA GLN A 273 4.79 -16.79 -13.77
C GLN A 273 4.05 -17.84 -14.59
N ASP A 274 3.09 -17.41 -15.41
CA ASP A 274 2.59 -18.18 -16.55
C ASP A 274 2.70 -17.34 -17.85
N ASN A 275 2.23 -17.89 -18.98
CA ASN A 275 2.16 -17.21 -20.27
C ASN A 275 0.77 -16.62 -20.54
N VAL A 276 -0.03 -16.36 -19.51
CA VAL A 276 -1.20 -15.50 -19.67
C VAL A 276 -0.67 -14.09 -19.94
N HIS A 277 -1.08 -13.56 -21.08
CA HIS A 277 -0.64 -12.27 -21.59
C HIS A 277 -1.73 -11.22 -21.48
N THR A 278 -1.33 -9.95 -21.54
CA THR A 278 -2.30 -8.86 -21.65
C THR A 278 -2.97 -8.90 -23.02
N ILE A 279 -4.25 -8.57 -23.07
CA ILE A 279 -5.10 -8.62 -24.26
C ILE A 279 -5.54 -7.19 -24.62
N ASP A 280 -5.56 -6.84 -25.90
CA ASP A 280 -6.05 -5.55 -26.39
C ASP A 280 -7.58 -5.57 -26.56
N GLY A 281 -8.18 -4.39 -26.73
CA GLY A 281 -9.64 -4.25 -26.92
C GLY A 281 -10.20 -5.01 -28.13
N ASP A 282 -9.36 -5.33 -29.12
CA ASP A 282 -9.71 -6.15 -30.30
C ASP A 282 -9.50 -7.66 -30.08
N GLY A 283 -9.18 -8.08 -28.85
CA GLY A 283 -8.88 -9.46 -28.48
C GLY A 283 -7.47 -9.93 -28.85
N THR A 284 -6.62 -9.07 -29.40
CA THR A 284 -5.24 -9.46 -29.76
C THR A 284 -4.35 -9.60 -28.52
N ILE A 285 -3.52 -10.66 -28.50
CA ILE A 285 -2.58 -10.91 -27.42
C ILE A 285 -1.34 -10.02 -27.57
N ARG A 286 -1.01 -9.23 -26.53
CA ARG A 286 0.27 -8.52 -26.45
C ARG A 286 1.37 -9.39 -25.89
N THR A 287 2.02 -10.09 -26.81
CA THR A 287 3.20 -10.91 -26.53
C THR A 287 4.28 -10.09 -25.79
N GLY A 288 4.69 -10.58 -24.61
CA GLY A 288 5.73 -9.98 -23.77
C GLY A 288 5.22 -9.10 -22.63
N ASN A 289 3.92 -8.80 -22.60
CA ASN A 289 3.24 -8.26 -21.42
C ASN A 289 2.55 -9.41 -20.72
N PHE A 290 3.11 -9.85 -19.59
CA PHE A 290 2.55 -10.95 -18.82
C PHE A 290 1.54 -10.41 -17.81
N ALA A 291 0.39 -11.06 -17.73
CA ALA A 291 -0.69 -10.69 -16.82
C ALA A 291 -0.44 -11.23 -15.41
N HIS A 292 0.14 -12.44 -15.29
CA HIS A 292 0.41 -13.06 -13.99
C HIS A 292 1.92 -13.17 -13.76
N LYS A 293 2.41 -12.37 -12.80
CA LYS A 293 3.80 -12.44 -12.35
C LYS A 293 3.92 -11.95 -10.92
N GLU A 294 4.57 -12.75 -10.10
CA GLU A 294 4.89 -12.39 -8.72
C GLU A 294 6.31 -12.80 -8.35
N VAL A 295 6.89 -12.06 -7.41
CA VAL A 295 8.14 -12.45 -6.75
C VAL A 295 7.83 -12.81 -5.31
N ASN A 296 8.38 -13.93 -4.85
CA ASN A 296 8.15 -14.44 -3.49
C ASN A 296 9.42 -15.11 -2.96
N VAL A 297 9.37 -15.56 -1.72
CA VAL A 297 10.46 -16.30 -1.06
C VAL A 297 9.92 -17.67 -0.63
N VAL A 298 10.74 -18.70 -0.81
CA VAL A 298 10.44 -20.04 -0.30
C VAL A 298 10.61 -20.05 1.21
N ALA A 299 9.50 -20.14 1.95
CA ALA A 299 9.50 -20.23 3.41
C ALA A 299 9.80 -21.65 3.91
N GLU A 300 9.34 -22.66 3.18
CA GLU A 300 9.49 -24.07 3.57
C GLU A 300 9.50 -24.96 2.33
N VAL A 301 10.31 -26.03 2.35
CA VAL A 301 10.16 -27.14 1.39
C VAL A 301 9.32 -28.21 2.07
N VAL A 302 8.05 -28.30 1.67
CA VAL A 302 7.06 -29.17 2.32
C VAL A 302 7.38 -30.64 2.04
N ASP A 303 7.65 -30.97 0.78
CA ASP A 303 8.11 -32.28 0.32
C ASP A 303 8.76 -32.18 -1.06
N GLY A 304 9.11 -33.33 -1.66
CA GLY A 304 9.75 -33.42 -2.97
C GLY A 304 9.05 -32.69 -4.12
N THR A 305 7.77 -32.34 -3.99
CA THR A 305 6.96 -31.71 -5.05
C THR A 305 6.19 -30.48 -4.59
N ARG A 306 6.38 -30.01 -3.35
CA ARG A 306 5.62 -28.88 -2.81
C ARG A 306 6.52 -27.93 -2.04
N ILE A 307 6.31 -26.64 -2.27
CA ILE A 307 7.00 -25.57 -1.56
C ILE A 307 5.99 -24.60 -0.96
N LYS A 308 6.31 -24.04 0.20
CA LYS A 308 5.54 -23.00 0.86
C LYS A 308 6.18 -21.64 0.61
N LEU A 309 5.36 -20.66 0.26
CA LEU A 309 5.71 -19.28 0.01
C LEU A 309 5.64 -18.46 1.31
N ALA A 310 6.49 -17.43 1.41
CA ALA A 310 6.53 -16.52 2.56
C ALA A 310 5.31 -15.59 2.62
N ALA A 311 4.70 -15.29 1.47
CA ALA A 311 3.46 -14.54 1.36
C ALA A 311 2.45 -15.29 0.47
N PRO A 312 1.14 -15.14 0.72
CA PRO A 312 0.12 -15.70 -0.17
C PRO A 312 0.19 -15.08 -1.56
N LEU A 313 -0.12 -15.89 -2.57
CA LEU A 313 -0.23 -15.42 -3.95
C LEU A 313 -1.32 -14.37 -4.11
N GLN A 314 -1.07 -13.38 -4.97
CA GLN A 314 -2.09 -12.43 -5.40
C GLN A 314 -2.79 -12.89 -6.67
N HIS A 315 -2.13 -13.66 -7.53
CA HIS A 315 -2.70 -14.21 -8.76
C HIS A 315 -2.99 -15.71 -8.65
N SER A 316 -4.00 -16.17 -9.39
CA SER A 316 -4.13 -17.58 -9.73
C SER A 316 -3.28 -17.86 -10.98
N TYR A 317 -2.57 -18.98 -11.02
CA TYR A 317 -1.66 -19.32 -12.14
C TYR A 317 -2.16 -20.51 -12.92
N VAL A 318 -2.07 -20.43 -14.25
CA VAL A 318 -2.63 -21.46 -15.15
C VAL A 318 -1.53 -22.40 -15.64
N VAL A 319 -1.52 -23.66 -15.15
CA VAL A 319 -0.54 -24.68 -15.57
C VAL A 319 -0.54 -24.91 -17.09
N ALA A 320 -1.72 -24.92 -17.71
CA ALA A 320 -1.86 -25.09 -19.16
C ALA A 320 -1.20 -23.96 -19.97
N GLU A 321 -0.98 -22.79 -19.35
CA GLU A 321 -0.29 -21.65 -19.93
C GLU A 321 1.19 -21.62 -19.52
N ASP A 322 1.82 -22.78 -19.28
CA ASP A 322 3.23 -22.90 -18.89
C ASP A 322 3.54 -22.17 -17.56
N GLY A 323 2.64 -22.38 -16.58
CA GLY A 323 2.83 -21.96 -15.20
C GLY A 323 4.11 -22.56 -14.60
N ARG A 324 4.96 -21.72 -14.02
CA ARG A 324 6.32 -22.08 -13.60
C ARG A 324 6.84 -21.24 -12.45
N VAL A 325 7.88 -21.77 -11.81
CA VAL A 325 8.62 -21.14 -10.72
C VAL A 325 10.10 -21.07 -11.08
N THR A 326 10.66 -19.86 -11.12
CA THR A 326 12.04 -19.58 -11.51
C THR A 326 12.84 -19.08 -10.31
N VAL A 327 14.01 -19.65 -10.05
CA VAL A 327 14.93 -19.14 -9.03
C VAL A 327 15.54 -17.81 -9.50
N LEU A 328 15.61 -16.83 -8.60
CA LEU A 328 16.29 -15.56 -8.83
C LEU A 328 17.58 -15.50 -7.99
N SER A 329 18.70 -15.13 -8.62
CA SER A 329 19.87 -14.61 -7.91
C SER A 329 19.61 -13.13 -7.62
N ALA A 330 18.73 -12.88 -6.66
CA ALA A 330 18.21 -11.56 -6.40
C ALA A 330 19.25 -10.65 -5.71
N LEU A 331 19.14 -9.35 -5.94
CA LEU A 331 19.89 -8.33 -5.19
C LEU A 331 19.13 -8.01 -3.90
N HIS A 332 19.71 -8.28 -2.74
CA HIS A 332 19.07 -8.03 -1.44
C HIS A 332 19.62 -6.76 -0.78
N ASP A 333 18.78 -6.00 -0.09
CA ASP A 333 19.20 -4.99 0.90
C ASP A 333 20.14 -3.88 0.35
N ALA A 334 20.09 -3.61 -0.95
CA ALA A 334 20.91 -2.57 -1.58
C ALA A 334 20.23 -1.20 -1.51
N GLN A 335 21.01 -0.11 -1.60
CA GLN A 335 20.47 1.24 -1.54
C GLN A 335 21.14 2.22 -2.50
N VAL A 336 20.35 3.14 -3.05
CA VAL A 336 20.81 4.34 -3.76
C VAL A 336 20.30 5.56 -3.00
N ARG A 337 21.20 6.47 -2.60
CA ARG A 337 20.85 7.60 -1.74
C ARG A 337 21.36 8.94 -2.28
N GLY A 338 20.62 10.02 -2.04
CA GLY A 338 21.11 11.40 -2.21
C GLY A 338 21.34 11.86 -3.65
N LEU A 339 20.95 11.05 -4.65
CA LEU A 339 21.20 11.35 -6.06
C LEU A 339 20.42 12.59 -6.51
N ARG A 340 21.12 13.59 -7.05
CA ARG A 340 20.52 14.77 -7.70
C ARG A 340 20.93 14.86 -9.16
N LEU A 341 20.07 14.36 -10.04
CA LEU A 341 20.33 14.21 -11.46
C LEU A 341 19.57 15.24 -12.31
N LYS A 342 20.30 15.93 -13.19
CA LYS A 342 19.78 16.71 -14.32
C LYS A 342 20.36 16.19 -15.63
N TRP A 343 19.78 16.49 -16.78
CA TRP A 343 20.27 15.95 -18.06
C TRP A 343 20.95 17.02 -18.92
N ARG A 344 22.03 16.64 -19.61
CA ARG A 344 22.74 17.47 -20.62
C ARG A 344 22.47 17.07 -22.05
N ALA A 345 22.09 15.82 -22.23
CA ALA A 345 21.68 15.26 -23.51
C ALA A 345 20.39 14.48 -23.30
N GLN A 346 19.64 14.29 -24.37
CA GLN A 346 18.51 13.39 -24.36
C GLN A 346 19.01 11.96 -24.19
N GLN A 347 18.42 11.21 -23.25
CA GLN A 347 18.68 9.79 -23.10
C GLN A 347 18.16 9.05 -24.34
N ALA A 348 18.86 8.00 -24.79
CA ALA A 348 18.37 7.18 -25.90
C ALA A 348 16.95 6.67 -25.62
N ASP A 349 16.16 6.45 -26.67
CA ASP A 349 14.73 6.19 -26.54
C ASP A 349 14.43 4.96 -25.67
N GLY A 350 13.71 5.16 -24.57
CA GLY A 350 13.22 4.10 -23.68
C GLY A 350 14.11 3.72 -22.52
N GLN A 351 15.20 4.44 -22.32
CA GLN A 351 16.07 4.18 -21.19
C GLN A 351 15.51 4.79 -19.89
N HIS A 352 15.70 4.10 -18.78
CA HIS A 352 15.27 4.54 -17.45
C HIS A 352 16.39 5.33 -16.77
N ALA A 353 16.06 6.27 -15.88
CA ALA A 353 17.08 6.91 -15.05
C ALA A 353 17.56 5.93 -13.97
N ILE A 354 16.63 5.28 -13.26
CA ILE A 354 16.90 4.20 -12.31
C ILE A 354 16.04 2.98 -12.64
N GLU A 355 16.65 1.80 -12.70
CA GLU A 355 15.95 0.53 -12.86
C GLU A 355 16.37 -0.47 -11.78
N VAL A 356 15.43 -0.79 -10.90
CA VAL A 356 15.55 -1.82 -9.87
C VAL A 356 14.97 -3.11 -10.46
N ARG A 357 15.77 -4.17 -10.58
CA ARG A 357 15.32 -5.42 -11.20
C ARG A 357 15.77 -6.64 -10.42
N TYR A 358 14.87 -7.63 -10.30
CA TYR A 358 15.12 -8.89 -9.57
C TYR A 358 15.76 -8.61 -8.21
N ALA A 359 15.23 -7.62 -7.51
CA ALA A 359 15.75 -7.18 -6.23
C ALA A 359 14.75 -7.45 -5.11
N VAL A 360 15.26 -7.57 -3.90
CA VAL A 360 14.50 -7.76 -2.67
C VAL A 360 14.95 -6.69 -1.68
N ASN A 361 14.00 -6.00 -1.04
CA ASN A 361 14.29 -5.03 0.01
C ASN A 361 15.36 -3.96 -0.40
N THR A 362 15.28 -3.48 -1.65
CA THR A 362 16.22 -2.50 -2.19
C THR A 362 15.58 -1.12 -2.24
N HIS A 363 16.30 -0.09 -1.80
CA HIS A 363 15.71 1.22 -1.52
C HIS A 363 16.38 2.37 -2.28
N ILE A 364 15.55 3.22 -2.90
CA ILE A 364 15.96 4.49 -3.53
C ILE A 364 15.51 5.63 -2.62
N VAL A 365 16.43 6.45 -2.14
CA VAL A 365 16.15 7.38 -1.03
C VAL A 365 16.71 8.77 -1.33
N ASP A 366 15.98 9.82 -0.97
CA ASP A 366 16.45 11.22 -1.05
C ASP A 366 16.93 11.59 -2.47
N THR A 367 16.16 11.17 -3.48
CA THR A 367 16.54 11.23 -4.90
C THR A 367 15.75 12.29 -5.67
N ARG A 368 16.45 13.03 -6.55
CA ARG A 368 15.88 14.05 -7.43
C ARG A 368 16.30 13.82 -8.88
N ILE A 369 15.34 13.66 -9.79
CA ILE A 369 15.55 13.42 -11.22
C ILE A 369 14.79 14.49 -12.02
N GLU A 370 15.53 15.42 -12.62
CA GLU A 370 14.95 16.58 -13.29
C GLU A 370 15.31 16.62 -14.77
N GLY A 371 14.29 16.79 -15.62
CA GLY A 371 14.47 16.99 -17.05
C GLY A 371 14.01 18.33 -17.59
N GLY A 372 14.29 18.55 -18.87
CA GLY A 372 13.91 19.74 -19.63
C GLY A 372 12.51 19.70 -20.26
N GLY A 373 11.78 18.58 -20.16
CA GLY A 373 10.43 18.41 -20.73
C GLY A 373 10.42 17.86 -22.15
N ASN A 374 9.24 17.76 -22.75
CA ASN A 374 9.01 17.11 -24.04
C ASN A 374 9.85 17.71 -25.17
N GLY A 375 10.63 16.89 -25.87
CA GLY A 375 11.62 17.30 -26.88
C GLY A 375 12.90 17.93 -26.31
N GLY A 376 13.01 18.06 -24.98
CA GLY A 376 14.17 18.58 -24.27
C GLY A 376 15.11 17.48 -23.76
N VAL A 377 16.21 17.90 -23.13
CA VAL A 377 17.19 16.98 -22.51
C VAL A 377 16.63 16.38 -21.24
N SER A 378 16.45 15.06 -21.20
CA SER A 378 15.92 14.32 -20.06
C SER A 378 16.03 12.81 -20.28
N TRP A 379 15.67 12.04 -19.26
CA TRP A 379 15.32 10.64 -19.36
C TRP A 379 14.09 10.46 -20.27
N SER A 380 14.04 9.34 -21.00
CA SER A 380 13.01 9.11 -22.03
C SER A 380 12.07 7.94 -21.68
N GLY A 381 12.55 6.96 -20.92
CA GLY A 381 11.78 5.81 -20.46
C GLY A 381 11.02 6.11 -19.18
N HIS A 382 11.64 5.79 -18.04
CA HIS A 382 11.03 5.90 -16.72
C HIS A 382 11.98 6.61 -15.75
N GLY A 383 11.48 7.43 -14.83
CA GLY A 383 12.29 8.01 -13.76
C GLY A 383 12.83 6.91 -12.85
N ILE A 384 11.93 6.14 -12.24
CA ILE A 384 12.27 4.95 -11.45
C ILE A 384 11.38 3.79 -11.89
N ARG A 385 11.98 2.62 -12.14
CA ARG A 385 11.23 1.41 -12.47
C ARG A 385 11.62 0.26 -11.55
N PHE A 386 10.64 -0.31 -10.85
CA PHE A 386 10.74 -1.61 -10.22
C PHE A 386 10.29 -2.67 -11.23
N THR A 387 11.13 -3.66 -11.50
CA THR A 387 10.84 -4.75 -12.43
C THR A 387 11.06 -6.08 -11.73
N ASP A 388 10.02 -6.90 -11.67
CA ASP A 388 10.10 -8.26 -11.13
C ASP A 388 10.86 -8.29 -9.80
N SER A 389 10.47 -7.43 -8.85
CA SER A 389 11.16 -7.20 -7.57
C SER A 389 10.20 -7.32 -6.40
N LEU A 390 10.73 -7.58 -5.19
CA LEU A 390 9.96 -7.82 -3.97
C LEU A 390 10.32 -6.79 -2.89
N HIS A 391 9.32 -6.14 -2.30
CA HIS A 391 9.50 -5.24 -1.14
C HIS A 391 10.56 -4.13 -1.33
N CYS A 392 10.78 -3.70 -2.57
CA CYS A 392 11.68 -2.58 -2.87
C CYS A 392 10.94 -1.25 -2.73
N SER A 393 11.66 -0.15 -2.48
CA SER A 393 11.00 1.14 -2.29
C SER A 393 11.70 2.34 -2.91
N ALA A 394 10.92 3.42 -3.11
CA ALA A 394 11.43 4.76 -3.37
C ALA A 394 10.85 5.76 -2.35
N GLN A 395 11.70 6.53 -1.68
CA GLN A 395 11.31 7.39 -0.56
C GLN A 395 11.87 8.80 -0.72
N ARG A 396 11.06 9.80 -0.33
CA ARG A 396 11.48 11.21 -0.20
C ARG A 396 12.19 11.73 -1.44
N GLY A 397 11.44 12.00 -2.50
CA GLY A 397 12.09 12.41 -3.74
C GLY A 397 11.22 13.17 -4.71
N PHE A 398 11.84 13.52 -5.84
CA PHE A 398 11.23 14.35 -6.86
C PHE A 398 11.61 13.88 -8.26
N ILE A 399 10.64 13.67 -9.14
CA ILE A 399 10.84 13.38 -10.57
C ILE A 399 10.06 14.39 -11.39
N SER A 400 10.69 14.96 -12.42
CA SER A 400 9.99 15.88 -13.32
C SER A 400 10.44 15.81 -14.77
N ASN A 401 9.50 16.06 -15.68
CA ASN A 401 9.73 16.53 -17.05
C ASN A 401 10.59 15.57 -17.91
N PRO A 402 10.07 14.38 -18.26
CA PRO A 402 10.70 13.49 -19.24
C PRO A 402 10.88 14.15 -20.61
N SER A 403 11.77 13.58 -21.42
CA SER A 403 12.09 14.08 -22.76
C SER A 403 11.04 13.68 -23.79
N LEU A 404 10.26 12.62 -23.53
CA LEU A 404 9.27 12.10 -24.45
C LEU A 404 7.98 11.74 -23.70
N LEU A 405 6.84 12.04 -24.31
CA LEU A 405 5.50 11.76 -23.78
C LEU A 405 4.69 10.84 -24.71
N VAL A 406 5.33 9.78 -25.20
CA VAL A 406 4.71 8.80 -26.12
C VAL A 406 4.45 7.46 -25.43
N ALA A 407 3.75 6.54 -26.10
CA ALA A 407 3.49 5.21 -25.56
C ALA A 407 4.78 4.50 -25.11
N GLY A 408 4.77 3.95 -23.89
CA GLY A 408 5.94 3.29 -23.30
C GLY A 408 7.05 4.23 -22.83
N ARG A 409 6.80 5.55 -22.75
CA ARG A 409 7.80 6.59 -22.48
C ARG A 409 7.26 7.67 -21.55
N GLY A 410 8.18 8.32 -20.85
CA GLY A 410 7.90 9.46 -19.98
C GLY A 410 7.16 9.13 -18.69
N TYR A 411 7.43 7.99 -18.08
CA TYR A 411 6.74 7.56 -16.85
C TYR A 411 7.53 7.96 -15.60
N GLY A 412 6.87 8.50 -14.59
CA GLY A 412 7.54 8.89 -13.34
C GLY A 412 8.12 7.67 -12.61
N ILE A 413 7.27 7.01 -11.82
CA ILE A 413 7.60 5.78 -11.10
C ILE A 413 6.68 4.67 -11.57
N SER A 414 7.23 3.46 -11.75
CA SER A 414 6.42 2.33 -12.17
C SER A 414 6.79 1.00 -11.52
N PHE A 415 5.78 0.17 -11.29
CA PHE A 415 5.88 -1.22 -10.84
C PHE A 415 5.54 -2.15 -12.00
N TYR A 416 6.48 -3.03 -12.38
CA TYR A 416 6.31 -4.00 -13.47
C TYR A 416 6.50 -5.40 -12.91
N GLY A 417 5.43 -6.20 -12.84
CA GLY A 417 5.49 -7.59 -12.33
C GLY A 417 6.14 -7.70 -10.94
N SER A 418 6.13 -6.61 -10.17
CA SER A 418 6.74 -6.51 -8.85
C SER A 418 5.69 -6.74 -7.77
N THR A 419 6.13 -7.24 -6.63
CA THR A 419 5.26 -7.64 -5.52
C THR A 419 5.62 -6.88 -4.25
N GLY A 420 4.64 -6.23 -3.62
CA GLY A 420 4.83 -5.53 -2.34
C GLY A 420 5.84 -4.37 -2.36
N CYS A 421 6.23 -3.87 -3.54
CA CYS A 421 7.08 -2.69 -3.66
C CYS A 421 6.30 -1.41 -3.37
N TRP A 422 6.95 -0.36 -2.86
CA TRP A 422 6.22 0.83 -2.42
C TRP A 422 6.95 2.15 -2.62
N VAL A 423 6.19 3.24 -2.64
CA VAL A 423 6.70 4.61 -2.75
C VAL A 423 6.14 5.48 -1.64
N GLN A 424 6.96 6.37 -1.07
CA GLN A 424 6.51 7.30 -0.04
C GLN A 424 7.16 8.68 -0.19
N ASP A 425 6.40 9.73 0.16
CA ASP A 425 6.89 11.12 0.21
C ASP A 425 7.51 11.58 -1.11
N PHE A 426 6.93 11.16 -2.23
CA PHE A 426 7.45 11.47 -3.57
C PHE A 426 6.58 12.49 -4.30
N ALA A 427 7.24 13.35 -5.07
CA ALA A 427 6.57 14.32 -5.93
C ALA A 427 6.94 14.06 -7.39
N VAL A 428 5.94 13.82 -8.23
CA VAL A 428 6.14 13.51 -9.65
C VAL A 428 5.39 14.51 -10.53
N SER A 429 6.08 15.11 -11.50
CA SER A 429 5.47 16.14 -12.35
C SER A 429 5.80 16.05 -13.85
N GLY A 430 4.89 16.51 -14.70
CA GLY A 430 5.10 16.67 -16.14
C GLY A 430 5.24 15.35 -16.90
N CYS A 431 4.92 14.22 -16.27
CA CYS A 431 5.07 12.88 -16.82
C CYS A 431 3.84 12.46 -17.64
N ARG A 432 3.97 11.45 -18.49
CA ARG A 432 2.84 10.83 -19.20
C ARG A 432 1.93 10.10 -18.21
N HIS A 433 2.55 9.19 -17.45
CA HIS A 433 1.97 8.53 -16.28
C HIS A 433 2.89 8.84 -15.10
N SER A 434 2.36 9.34 -14.00
CA SER A 434 3.21 9.70 -12.86
C SER A 434 3.55 8.48 -12.00
N TYR A 435 2.54 7.70 -11.63
CA TYR A 435 2.65 6.43 -10.94
C TYR A 435 1.91 5.36 -11.75
N LEU A 436 2.62 4.31 -12.14
CA LEU A 436 2.10 3.27 -13.03
C LEU A 436 2.29 1.88 -12.44
N TRP A 437 1.21 1.12 -12.35
CA TRP A 437 1.22 -0.32 -12.06
C TRP A 437 0.98 -1.07 -13.36
N PHE A 438 1.80 -2.09 -13.64
CA PHE A 438 1.73 -2.81 -14.90
C PHE A 438 2.25 -4.24 -14.83
N ASN A 439 1.88 -5.04 -15.84
CA ASN A 439 2.31 -6.43 -16.05
C ASN A 439 2.11 -7.29 -14.78
N GLY A 440 0.89 -7.33 -14.25
CA GLY A 440 0.58 -8.13 -13.08
C GLY A 440 1.24 -7.64 -11.80
N SER A 441 1.64 -6.38 -11.69
CA SER A 441 2.18 -5.89 -10.41
C SER A 441 1.15 -6.09 -9.29
N SER A 442 1.62 -6.54 -8.12
CA SER A 442 0.74 -6.98 -7.06
C SER A 442 1.15 -6.43 -5.68
N ALA A 443 0.15 -6.14 -4.84
CA ALA A 443 0.36 -5.61 -3.49
C ALA A 443 1.28 -4.36 -3.40
N CYS A 444 1.50 -3.64 -4.50
CA CYS A 444 2.41 -2.50 -4.55
C CYS A 444 1.69 -1.20 -4.13
N GLY A 445 2.40 -0.33 -3.40
CA GLY A 445 1.81 0.82 -2.72
C GLY A 445 2.39 2.18 -3.08
N VAL A 446 1.59 3.24 -2.99
CA VAL A 446 2.08 4.62 -2.96
C VAL A 446 1.43 5.39 -1.80
N VAL A 447 2.26 5.97 -0.91
CA VAL A 447 1.85 6.66 0.32
C VAL A 447 2.28 8.12 0.28
N ASN A 448 1.46 9.04 0.80
CA ASN A 448 1.83 10.45 1.05
C ASN A 448 2.61 11.10 -0.11
N SER A 449 2.19 10.79 -1.34
CA SER A 449 2.91 11.21 -2.54
C SER A 449 2.00 12.04 -3.40
N GLN A 450 2.60 12.94 -4.17
CA GLN A 450 1.89 13.86 -5.02
C GLN A 450 2.24 13.67 -6.48
N SER A 451 1.25 13.94 -7.33
CA SER A 451 1.44 14.16 -8.75
C SER A 451 0.90 15.51 -9.18
N GLU A 452 1.65 16.19 -10.05
CA GLU A 452 1.29 17.48 -10.60
C GLU A 452 1.49 17.52 -12.12
N ASP A 453 0.50 18.01 -12.85
CA ASP A 453 0.62 18.21 -14.31
C ASP A 453 1.01 16.95 -15.12
N CYS A 454 0.46 15.78 -14.77
CA CYS A 454 0.53 14.61 -15.64
C CYS A 454 -0.15 14.87 -17.01
N ARG A 455 0.21 14.11 -18.04
CA ARG A 455 -0.33 14.32 -19.41
C ARG A 455 -1.45 13.35 -19.77
N ILE A 456 -1.48 12.19 -19.10
CA ILE A 456 -2.52 11.18 -19.29
C ILE A 456 -3.10 10.77 -17.95
N SER A 457 -2.28 10.31 -17.01
CA SER A 457 -2.80 9.89 -15.71
C SER A 457 -1.79 10.04 -14.57
N ASP A 458 -2.30 10.37 -13.39
CA ASP A 458 -1.46 10.54 -12.20
C ASP A 458 -1.20 9.19 -11.54
N TYR A 459 -2.25 8.45 -11.20
CA TYR A 459 -2.19 7.10 -10.62
C TYR A 459 -2.90 6.12 -11.56
N ASP A 460 -2.15 5.23 -12.19
CA ASP A 460 -2.61 4.40 -13.31
C ASP A 460 -2.38 2.92 -13.00
N TRP A 461 -3.46 2.20 -12.72
CA TRP A 461 -3.49 0.74 -12.82
C TRP A 461 -3.86 0.38 -14.24
N HIS A 462 -2.88 -0.07 -15.03
CA HIS A 462 -2.99 -0.04 -16.49
C HIS A 462 -3.89 -1.12 -17.10
N GLY A 463 -4.56 -1.99 -16.33
CA GLY A 463 -5.45 -3.01 -16.87
C GLY A 463 -4.75 -4.29 -17.34
N ALA A 464 -3.55 -4.56 -16.82
CA ALA A 464 -2.77 -5.76 -17.06
C ALA A 464 -2.80 -6.73 -15.87
N GLU A 465 -3.98 -6.98 -15.28
CA GLU A 465 -4.18 -7.83 -14.09
C GLU A 465 -3.40 -7.32 -12.87
N GLU A 466 -3.28 -6.01 -12.69
CA GLU A 466 -2.72 -5.46 -11.47
C GLU A 466 -3.65 -5.78 -10.29
N ASN A 467 -3.14 -6.49 -9.27
CA ASN A 467 -3.96 -7.02 -8.19
C ASN A 467 -3.54 -6.56 -6.78
N GLY A 468 -4.49 -6.12 -5.96
CA GLY A 468 -4.28 -5.80 -4.54
C GLY A 468 -3.34 -4.60 -4.30
N ASN A 469 -3.11 -3.76 -5.30
CA ASN A 469 -2.28 -2.58 -5.17
C ASN A 469 -3.05 -1.45 -4.50
N TRP A 470 -2.32 -0.47 -3.96
CA TRP A 470 -2.97 0.54 -3.13
C TRP A 470 -2.31 1.92 -3.19
N THR A 471 -3.13 2.94 -2.93
CA THR A 471 -2.68 4.32 -2.70
C THR A 471 -3.28 4.85 -1.39
N HIS A 472 -2.49 5.60 -0.63
CA HIS A 472 -2.91 6.18 0.65
C HIS A 472 -2.40 7.60 0.84
N SER A 473 -3.27 8.53 1.24
CA SER A 473 -2.91 9.95 1.47
C SER A 473 -2.24 10.61 0.26
N CYS A 474 -2.69 10.27 -0.94
CA CYS A 474 -2.07 10.69 -2.20
C CYS A 474 -2.79 11.88 -2.83
N VAL A 475 -2.05 12.75 -3.51
CA VAL A 475 -2.59 13.99 -4.11
C VAL A 475 -2.37 14.03 -5.61
N ALA A 476 -3.43 14.23 -6.40
CA ALA A 476 -3.33 14.57 -7.81
C ALA A 476 -3.76 16.03 -8.04
N ARG A 477 -2.86 16.84 -8.61
CA ARG A 477 -3.14 18.24 -8.98
C ARG A 477 -3.18 18.38 -10.49
N GLY A 478 -4.34 18.81 -10.99
CA GLY A 478 -4.48 19.23 -12.37
C GLY A 478 -3.60 20.46 -12.62
N GLY A 479 -2.68 20.34 -13.58
CA GLY A 479 -1.85 21.45 -14.04
C GLY A 479 -2.55 22.23 -15.16
N THR A 480 -1.84 23.20 -15.75
CA THR A 480 -2.36 23.93 -16.91
C THR A 480 -2.47 22.99 -18.10
N ARG A 481 -3.66 22.92 -18.71
CA ARG A 481 -3.85 22.10 -19.91
C ARG A 481 -2.89 22.51 -21.02
N SER A 482 -2.08 21.58 -21.51
CA SER A 482 -1.18 21.78 -22.67
C SER A 482 -1.74 21.14 -23.95
N THR A 483 -1.10 21.39 -25.09
CA THR A 483 -1.43 20.72 -26.36
C THR A 483 -1.06 19.24 -26.37
N ASP A 484 -0.16 18.82 -25.48
CA ASP A 484 0.30 17.43 -25.38
C ASP A 484 -0.57 16.59 -24.42
N ASP A 485 -1.55 17.23 -23.78
CA ASP A 485 -2.47 16.56 -22.87
C ASP A 485 -3.49 15.74 -23.66
N SER A 486 -3.77 14.52 -23.21
CA SER A 486 -4.87 13.75 -23.77
C SER A 486 -6.22 14.40 -23.45
N ASP A 487 -7.19 14.27 -24.37
CA ASP A 487 -8.57 14.73 -24.14
C ASP A 487 -9.26 14.00 -22.96
N GLY A 488 -8.68 12.91 -22.48
CA GLY A 488 -9.17 12.06 -21.39
C GLY A 488 -8.17 11.92 -20.24
N ARG A 489 -7.52 13.00 -19.83
CA ARG A 489 -6.62 13.01 -18.66
C ARG A 489 -7.38 12.54 -17.41
N THR A 490 -6.79 11.65 -16.60
CA THR A 490 -7.44 11.03 -15.43
C THR A 490 -6.54 11.02 -14.19
N ALA A 491 -7.04 11.49 -13.04
CA ALA A 491 -6.25 11.47 -11.80
C ALA A 491 -6.03 10.04 -11.28
N TRP A 492 -7.10 9.28 -11.02
CA TRP A 492 -7.04 7.85 -10.70
C TRP A 492 -7.68 7.04 -11.82
N LYS A 493 -6.88 6.17 -12.44
CA LYS A 493 -7.31 5.34 -13.55
C LYS A 493 -7.21 3.86 -13.19
N PHE A 494 -8.32 3.16 -13.29
CA PHE A 494 -8.42 1.71 -13.14
C PHE A 494 -8.69 1.10 -14.52
N GLY A 495 -7.73 0.37 -15.06
CA GLY A 495 -7.80 -0.26 -16.37
C GLY A 495 -7.32 0.63 -17.53
N ASN A 496 -7.30 0.07 -18.73
CA ASN A 496 -6.88 0.78 -19.95
C ASN A 496 -7.64 0.25 -21.17
N PRO A 497 -8.04 1.12 -22.12
CA PRO A 497 -8.76 0.67 -23.32
C PRO A 497 -7.92 -0.23 -24.24
N SER A 498 -6.60 -0.25 -24.07
CA SER A 498 -5.67 -1.05 -24.88
C SER A 498 -5.01 -2.18 -24.09
N GLN A 499 -5.41 -2.43 -22.84
CA GLN A 499 -5.01 -3.58 -22.02
C GLN A 499 -6.21 -3.97 -21.16
N CYS A 500 -6.95 -4.97 -21.63
CA CYS A 500 -8.34 -5.20 -21.24
C CYS A 500 -8.53 -6.32 -20.22
N ASN A 501 -7.46 -6.95 -19.71
CA ASN A 501 -7.59 -7.93 -18.62
C ASN A 501 -8.13 -7.29 -17.34
N GLY A 502 -7.98 -5.97 -17.21
CA GLY A 502 -8.53 -5.20 -16.11
C GLY A 502 -7.62 -5.19 -14.89
N ALA A 503 -7.94 -4.31 -13.95
CA ALA A 503 -7.27 -4.22 -12.65
C ALA A 503 -8.19 -4.81 -11.58
N ARG A 504 -7.64 -5.50 -10.57
CA ARG A 504 -8.42 -6.20 -9.54
C ARG A 504 -8.07 -5.78 -8.11
N GLY A 505 -9.07 -5.61 -7.25
CA GLY A 505 -8.85 -5.47 -5.81
C GLY A 505 -8.00 -4.26 -5.41
N ASN A 506 -7.82 -3.27 -6.29
CA ASN A 506 -6.95 -2.13 -6.01
C ASN A 506 -7.72 -1.05 -5.25
N THR A 507 -7.02 -0.35 -4.35
CA THR A 507 -7.65 0.60 -3.43
C THR A 507 -6.99 1.97 -3.46
N ALA A 508 -7.80 3.02 -3.42
CA ALA A 508 -7.34 4.38 -3.17
C ALA A 508 -8.03 4.91 -1.92
N THR A 509 -7.27 5.35 -0.94
CA THR A 509 -7.79 5.82 0.36
C THR A 509 -7.16 7.13 0.77
N ASP A 510 -7.93 7.99 1.44
CA ASP A 510 -7.49 9.33 1.84
C ASP A 510 -6.91 10.15 0.67
N SER A 511 -7.45 9.94 -0.53
CA SER A 511 -6.95 10.56 -1.75
C SER A 511 -7.50 11.96 -1.95
N LEU A 512 -6.71 12.85 -2.57
CA LEU A 512 -7.12 14.22 -2.86
C LEU A 512 -6.89 14.58 -4.33
N VAL A 513 -7.96 14.97 -5.03
CA VAL A 513 -7.91 15.49 -6.40
C VAL A 513 -8.18 16.99 -6.37
N LEU A 514 -7.30 17.80 -6.97
CA LEU A 514 -7.42 19.26 -6.99
C LEU A 514 -7.32 19.82 -8.42
N ASN A 515 -8.25 20.71 -8.77
CA ASN A 515 -8.25 21.53 -9.98
C ASN A 515 -8.05 20.73 -11.28
N TYR A 516 -8.73 19.60 -11.39
CA TYR A 516 -8.48 18.64 -12.46
C TYR A 516 -9.29 18.94 -13.72
N HIS A 517 -8.64 19.33 -14.82
CA HIS A 517 -9.34 19.64 -16.08
C HIS A 517 -9.97 18.43 -16.77
N GLY A 518 -9.57 17.21 -16.40
CA GLY A 518 -10.09 15.95 -16.91
C GLY A 518 -11.02 15.22 -15.94
N THR A 519 -10.86 13.90 -15.87
CA THR A 519 -11.63 13.01 -15.00
C THR A 519 -10.89 12.80 -13.67
N ALA A 520 -11.57 12.90 -12.54
CA ALA A 520 -10.96 12.56 -11.25
C ALA A 520 -10.78 11.05 -11.10
N ILE A 521 -11.81 10.26 -11.38
CA ILE A 521 -11.79 8.81 -11.27
C ILE A 521 -12.35 8.17 -12.54
N GLU A 522 -11.56 7.33 -13.20
CA GLU A 522 -11.99 6.57 -14.37
C GLU A 522 -11.78 5.07 -14.13
N VAL A 523 -12.81 4.28 -14.42
CA VAL A 523 -12.75 2.82 -14.36
C VAL A 523 -13.18 2.27 -15.70
N LEU A 524 -12.39 1.32 -16.21
CA LEU A 524 -12.57 0.72 -17.52
C LEU A 524 -12.68 -0.81 -17.38
N PRO A 525 -13.47 -1.47 -18.23
CA PRO A 525 -13.47 -2.93 -18.29
C PRO A 525 -12.06 -3.50 -18.59
N GLN A 526 -11.66 -4.67 -18.08
CA GLN A 526 -12.41 -5.62 -17.22
C GLN A 526 -12.14 -5.45 -15.71
N CYS A 527 -12.19 -4.22 -15.16
CA CYS A 527 -11.83 -4.01 -13.76
C CYS A 527 -12.79 -4.68 -12.75
N ARG A 528 -12.24 -5.26 -11.67
CA ARG A 528 -13.01 -5.96 -10.63
C ARG A 528 -12.63 -5.53 -9.21
N ASP A 529 -13.60 -5.40 -8.31
CA ASP A 529 -13.40 -5.23 -6.86
C ASP A 529 -12.50 -4.05 -6.47
N ASN A 530 -12.42 -3.02 -7.32
CA ASN A 530 -11.61 -1.84 -7.04
C ASN A 530 -12.41 -0.84 -6.21
N SER A 531 -11.70 -0.05 -5.39
CA SER A 531 -12.36 0.97 -4.56
C SER A 531 -11.62 2.30 -4.52
N TRP A 532 -12.40 3.37 -4.34
CA TRP A 532 -11.89 4.72 -4.17
C TRP A 532 -12.58 5.42 -3.00
N GLN A 533 -11.76 6.11 -2.20
CA GLN A 533 -12.15 6.94 -1.08
C GLN A 533 -11.29 8.20 -1.04
N GLY A 534 -11.92 9.37 -0.94
CA GLY A 534 -11.21 10.63 -0.83
C GLY A 534 -12.03 11.87 -1.13
N VAL A 535 -11.34 12.96 -1.44
CA VAL A 535 -11.91 14.28 -1.73
C VAL A 535 -11.55 14.72 -3.14
N VAL A 536 -12.54 15.17 -3.91
CA VAL A 536 -12.35 15.78 -5.24
C VAL A 536 -12.77 17.23 -5.21
N ARG A 537 -11.90 18.15 -5.65
CA ARG A 537 -12.21 19.59 -5.76
C ARG A 537 -11.90 20.14 -7.14
N GLY A 538 -12.92 20.66 -7.82
CA GLY A 538 -12.76 21.37 -9.09
C GLY A 538 -12.38 20.48 -10.27
N ALA A 539 -12.88 19.24 -10.32
CA ALA A 539 -12.72 18.35 -11.46
C ALA A 539 -13.74 18.65 -12.57
N ARG A 540 -13.41 18.38 -13.84
CA ARG A 540 -14.41 18.44 -14.93
C ARG A 540 -15.42 17.30 -14.77
N VAL A 541 -14.94 16.06 -14.65
CA VAL A 541 -15.77 14.86 -14.40
C VAL A 541 -15.33 14.23 -13.08
N GLY A 542 -16.26 13.94 -12.19
CA GLY A 542 -15.96 13.34 -10.88
C GLY A 542 -15.68 11.84 -10.98
N LEU A 543 -16.65 11.07 -11.47
CA LEU A 543 -16.53 9.64 -11.71
C LEU A 543 -16.96 9.32 -13.14
N LYS A 544 -16.17 8.48 -13.81
CA LYS A 544 -16.48 7.93 -15.13
C LYS A 544 -16.33 6.41 -15.10
N LEU A 545 -17.43 5.69 -15.32
CA LEU A 545 -17.42 4.27 -15.63
C LEU A 545 -18.08 4.12 -17.01
N THR A 546 -17.36 3.56 -17.97
CA THR A 546 -17.88 3.44 -19.35
C THR A 546 -17.55 2.08 -19.94
N GLN A 547 -18.53 1.48 -20.61
CA GLN A 547 -18.30 0.35 -21.51
C GLN A 547 -17.23 0.70 -22.58
N THR A 548 -16.36 -0.24 -22.91
CA THR A 548 -15.50 -0.16 -24.10
C THR A 548 -16.32 -0.49 -25.36
N PRO A 549 -16.28 0.35 -26.42
CA PRO A 549 -17.19 0.24 -27.58
C PRO A 549 -17.15 -1.10 -28.35
N ASP A 550 -16.10 -1.89 -28.17
CA ASP A 550 -15.72 -2.95 -29.10
C ASP A 550 -15.93 -4.37 -28.55
N ASN A 551 -16.30 -4.55 -27.27
CA ASN A 551 -16.55 -5.87 -26.68
C ASN A 551 -17.53 -5.81 -25.49
N ASP A 552 -18.63 -6.54 -25.58
CA ASP A 552 -19.66 -6.68 -24.54
C ASP A 552 -19.39 -7.78 -23.51
N GLU A 553 -18.37 -8.61 -23.70
CA GLU A 553 -17.88 -9.57 -22.71
C GLU A 553 -17.02 -8.92 -21.61
N TYR A 554 -16.62 -7.67 -21.80
CA TYR A 554 -15.72 -6.98 -20.89
C TYR A 554 -16.50 -6.22 -19.83
N GLU A 555 -16.45 -6.69 -18.58
CA GLU A 555 -17.26 -6.16 -17.49
C GLU A 555 -16.46 -5.38 -16.43
N ILE A 556 -17.05 -4.31 -15.90
CA ILE A 556 -16.66 -3.73 -14.61
C ILE A 556 -17.53 -4.37 -13.54
N ASN A 557 -16.91 -4.99 -12.54
CA ASN A 557 -17.62 -5.65 -11.45
C ASN A 557 -17.16 -5.11 -10.08
N GLY A 558 -18.11 -4.83 -9.18
CA GLY A 558 -17.79 -4.60 -7.76
C GLY A 558 -17.06 -3.29 -7.45
N PHE A 559 -17.12 -2.29 -8.35
CA PHE A 559 -16.50 -0.99 -8.06
C PHE A 559 -17.21 -0.29 -6.89
N THR A 560 -16.42 0.15 -5.91
CA THR A 560 -16.93 0.82 -4.70
C THR A 560 -16.39 2.25 -4.59
N LEU A 561 -17.29 3.23 -4.57
CA LEU A 561 -17.02 4.61 -4.18
C LEU A 561 -17.63 4.83 -2.78
N ARG A 562 -16.79 5.06 -1.76
CA ARG A 562 -17.28 5.23 -0.39
C ARG A 562 -16.62 6.36 0.37
N ASP A 563 -17.31 6.87 1.39
CA ASP A 563 -16.76 7.82 2.37
C ASP A 563 -16.02 9.00 1.71
N SER A 564 -16.69 9.62 0.73
CA SER A 564 -16.05 10.53 -0.23
C SER A 564 -16.79 11.87 -0.35
N GLU A 565 -16.06 12.91 -0.75
CA GLU A 565 -16.61 14.25 -0.93
C GLU A 565 -16.22 14.82 -2.30
N PHE A 566 -17.20 15.36 -3.02
CA PHE A 566 -17.00 16.00 -4.32
C PHE A 566 -17.43 17.47 -4.24
N TYR A 567 -16.55 18.36 -4.69
CA TYR A 567 -16.75 19.80 -4.72
C TYR A 567 -16.56 20.34 -6.13
N ASP A 568 -17.49 21.17 -6.58
CA ASP A 568 -17.36 21.98 -7.81
C ASP A 568 -17.09 21.12 -9.07
N VAL A 569 -17.72 19.94 -9.14
CA VAL A 569 -17.64 19.03 -10.29
C VAL A 569 -18.61 19.49 -11.37
N ARG A 570 -18.06 19.92 -12.52
CA ARG A 570 -18.81 20.67 -13.53
C ARG A 570 -19.70 19.83 -14.44
N ALA A 571 -19.28 18.60 -14.75
CA ALA A 571 -20.02 17.69 -15.63
C ALA A 571 -20.80 16.66 -14.80
N PRO A 572 -21.85 16.05 -15.38
CA PRO A 572 -22.51 14.90 -14.77
C PRO A 572 -21.53 13.75 -14.50
N PHE A 573 -21.81 12.97 -13.46
CA PHE A 573 -21.12 11.71 -13.21
C PHE A 573 -21.60 10.71 -14.26
N HIS A 574 -20.69 10.29 -15.15
CA HIS A 574 -21.03 9.48 -16.31
C HIS A 574 -20.76 8.01 -16.01
N ILE A 575 -21.83 7.28 -15.69
CA ILE A 575 -21.73 5.87 -15.31
C ILE A 575 -22.66 5.08 -16.23
N ASP A 576 -22.11 4.50 -17.29
CA ASP A 576 -22.88 3.83 -18.35
C ASP A 576 -22.29 2.46 -18.72
N GLY A 577 -23.05 1.41 -18.41
CA GLY A 577 -22.73 0.02 -18.76
C GLY A 577 -23.07 -0.34 -20.21
N GLY A 578 -23.62 0.63 -20.95
CA GLY A 578 -24.08 0.51 -22.32
C GLY A 578 -25.14 -0.55 -22.53
N ALA A 579 -25.52 -0.80 -23.79
CA ALA A 579 -26.70 -1.61 -24.11
C ALA A 579 -26.63 -3.05 -23.58
N THR A 580 -25.43 -3.57 -23.34
CA THR A 580 -25.18 -4.94 -22.87
C THR A 580 -24.97 -5.03 -21.36
N LYS A 581 -25.10 -3.92 -20.62
CA LYS A 581 -25.06 -3.88 -19.15
C LYS A 581 -23.76 -4.41 -18.55
N THR A 582 -22.63 -3.98 -19.12
CA THR A 582 -21.27 -4.42 -18.74
C THR A 582 -20.78 -3.94 -17.38
N ILE A 583 -21.60 -3.20 -16.62
CA ILE A 583 -21.23 -2.75 -15.27
C ILE A 583 -22.19 -3.39 -14.28
N SER A 584 -21.63 -4.03 -13.26
CA SER A 584 -22.40 -4.65 -12.17
C SER A 584 -21.73 -4.45 -10.81
N GLY A 585 -22.50 -4.60 -9.73
CA GLY A 585 -21.97 -4.51 -8.36
C GLY A 585 -21.53 -3.11 -7.93
N LEU A 586 -21.89 -2.05 -8.66
CA LEU A 586 -21.58 -0.66 -8.30
C LEU A 586 -22.16 -0.31 -6.92
N LEU A 587 -21.30 0.12 -6.01
CA LEU A 587 -21.66 0.69 -4.72
C LEU A 587 -21.19 2.14 -4.62
N VAL A 588 -22.12 3.06 -4.39
CA VAL A 588 -21.84 4.46 -4.03
C VAL A 588 -22.44 4.69 -2.64
N GLU A 589 -21.59 4.87 -1.63
CA GLU A 589 -22.03 4.88 -0.24
C GLU A 589 -21.39 6.02 0.57
N ASN A 590 -22.19 6.75 1.34
CA ASN A 590 -21.70 7.81 2.22
C ASN A 590 -20.89 8.87 1.44
N VAL A 591 -21.51 9.44 0.41
CA VAL A 591 -20.87 10.40 -0.50
C VAL A 591 -21.58 11.75 -0.46
N THR A 592 -20.81 12.82 -0.27
CA THR A 592 -21.31 14.20 -0.31
C THR A 592 -20.96 14.87 -1.64
N PHE A 593 -21.94 15.51 -2.25
CA PHE A 593 -21.82 16.26 -3.50
C PHE A 593 -22.17 17.74 -3.27
N THR A 594 -21.17 18.61 -3.22
CA THR A 594 -21.33 20.05 -3.01
C THR A 594 -21.06 20.82 -4.31
N ARG A 595 -22.05 21.53 -4.83
CA ARG A 595 -21.96 22.24 -6.13
C ARG A 595 -21.55 21.33 -7.29
N CYS A 596 -22.14 20.14 -7.35
CA CYS A 596 -21.86 19.15 -8.38
C CYS A 596 -23.03 19.01 -9.38
N GLY A 597 -22.73 18.47 -10.56
CA GLY A 597 -23.73 18.01 -11.53
C GLY A 597 -24.46 16.73 -11.08
N PRO A 598 -25.48 16.29 -11.82
CA PRO A 598 -26.31 15.14 -11.45
C PRO A 598 -25.58 13.80 -11.60
N LEU A 599 -26.08 12.77 -10.91
CA LEU A 599 -25.65 11.38 -11.07
C LEU A 599 -26.44 10.72 -12.21
N GLN A 600 -25.74 10.24 -13.23
CA GLN A 600 -26.32 9.52 -14.37
C GLN A 600 -25.90 8.06 -14.32
N ILE A 601 -26.86 7.17 -14.11
CA ILE A 601 -26.70 5.71 -13.96
C ILE A 601 -27.41 5.00 -15.10
N ALA A 602 -26.65 4.43 -16.02
CA ALA A 602 -27.19 3.86 -17.24
C ALA A 602 -26.81 2.40 -17.36
N ASN A 603 -27.81 1.53 -17.48
CA ASN A 603 -27.63 0.12 -17.78
C ASN A 603 -26.78 -0.63 -16.74
N ILE A 604 -27.04 -0.41 -15.45
CA ILE A 604 -26.23 -1.00 -14.35
C ILE A 604 -27.12 -1.83 -13.41
N PRO A 605 -27.25 -3.14 -13.65
CA PRO A 605 -27.99 -4.04 -12.77
C PRO A 605 -27.46 -4.01 -11.34
N GLY A 606 -28.38 -3.94 -10.39
CA GLY A 606 -28.09 -4.00 -8.96
C GLY A 606 -27.26 -2.84 -8.44
N ALA A 607 -27.22 -1.69 -9.14
CA ALA A 607 -26.55 -0.50 -8.65
C ALA A 607 -27.11 -0.06 -7.28
N ARG A 608 -26.20 0.30 -6.38
CA ARG A 608 -26.49 0.60 -4.98
C ARG A 608 -26.03 2.00 -4.63
N LEU A 609 -26.98 2.91 -4.41
CA LEU A 609 -26.74 4.30 -4.01
C LEU A 609 -27.28 4.50 -2.58
N PHE A 610 -26.39 4.74 -1.62
CA PHE A 610 -26.73 4.79 -0.20
C PHE A 610 -26.11 5.99 0.50
N ARG A 611 -26.88 6.64 1.38
CA ARG A 611 -26.37 7.73 2.22
C ARG A 611 -25.67 8.81 1.39
N LEU A 612 -26.32 9.24 0.32
CA LEU A 612 -25.84 10.38 -0.47
C LEU A 612 -26.30 11.68 0.18
N THR A 613 -25.47 12.71 0.14
CA THR A 613 -25.83 14.06 0.56
C THR A 613 -25.56 15.02 -0.59
N VAL A 614 -26.53 15.86 -0.94
CA VAL A 614 -26.36 16.87 -1.99
C VAL A 614 -26.50 18.26 -1.39
N GLU A 615 -25.49 19.09 -1.62
CA GLU A 615 -25.43 20.47 -1.15
C GLU A 615 -25.25 21.41 -2.34
N GLU A 616 -26.01 22.50 -2.37
CA GLU A 616 -25.91 23.53 -3.42
C GLU A 616 -25.90 22.96 -4.86
N PRO A 617 -26.88 22.12 -5.25
CA PRO A 617 -26.86 21.39 -6.52
C PRO A 617 -26.75 22.30 -7.72
N THR A 618 -26.03 21.87 -8.75
CA THR A 618 -25.88 22.63 -10.00
C THR A 618 -26.76 22.05 -11.12
N GLY A 619 -27.47 22.92 -11.83
CA GLY A 619 -28.33 22.56 -12.96
C GLY A 619 -29.82 22.75 -12.68
N THR A 620 -30.65 22.33 -13.64
CA THR A 620 -32.13 22.43 -13.58
C THR A 620 -32.81 21.08 -13.79
N GLY A 621 -32.03 20.00 -13.81
CA GLY A 621 -32.46 18.65 -14.13
C GLY A 621 -32.77 17.80 -12.90
N TRP A 622 -32.86 16.49 -13.12
CA TRP A 622 -32.98 15.47 -12.06
C TRP A 622 -31.63 15.23 -11.40
N GLN A 623 -31.61 15.20 -10.07
CA GLN A 623 -30.37 14.98 -9.32
C GLN A 623 -29.84 13.56 -9.51
N VAL A 624 -30.72 12.57 -9.51
CA VAL A 624 -30.39 11.18 -9.85
C VAL A 624 -31.20 10.76 -11.08
N MET A 625 -30.52 10.35 -12.13
CA MET A 625 -31.11 9.82 -13.35
C MET A 625 -30.65 8.39 -13.53
N ALA A 626 -31.59 7.44 -13.58
CA ALA A 626 -31.27 6.06 -13.91
C ALA A 626 -32.12 5.54 -15.08
N TRP A 627 -31.49 4.80 -15.98
CA TRP A 627 -32.19 4.07 -17.03
C TRP A 627 -31.59 2.68 -17.27
N GLY A 628 -32.43 1.71 -17.65
CA GLY A 628 -31.99 0.34 -17.95
C GLY A 628 -31.35 -0.42 -16.79
N SER A 629 -31.50 0.07 -15.55
CA SER A 629 -30.77 -0.40 -14.37
C SER A 629 -31.68 -1.24 -13.47
N ASP A 630 -31.69 -2.55 -13.71
CA ASP A 630 -32.57 -3.50 -13.02
C ASP A 630 -32.22 -3.57 -11.53
N ALA A 631 -33.22 -3.61 -10.66
CA ALA A 631 -33.06 -3.71 -9.21
C ALA A 631 -32.16 -2.64 -8.57
N ILE A 632 -32.05 -1.45 -9.19
CA ILE A 632 -31.33 -0.30 -8.61
C ILE A 632 -31.93 0.08 -7.24
N ARG A 633 -31.06 0.35 -6.27
CA ARG A 633 -31.43 0.76 -4.91
C ARG A 633 -30.92 2.18 -4.63
N ILE A 634 -31.82 3.07 -4.20
CA ILE A 634 -31.52 4.46 -3.83
C ILE A 634 -32.13 4.69 -2.46
N ASN A 635 -31.31 4.59 -1.40
CA ASN A 635 -31.83 4.60 -0.04
C ASN A 635 -31.05 5.51 0.90
N ASN A 636 -31.73 5.98 1.96
CA ASN A 636 -31.12 6.76 3.06
C ASN A 636 -30.37 8.01 2.60
N SER A 637 -30.77 8.62 1.47
CA SER A 637 -30.06 9.77 0.88
C SER A 637 -30.81 11.07 1.09
N ASP A 638 -30.09 12.17 1.30
CA ASP A 638 -30.62 13.52 1.35
C ASP A 638 -30.39 14.23 0.01
N LEU A 639 -31.48 14.42 -0.74
CA LEU A 639 -31.52 15.12 -2.02
C LEU A 639 -32.32 16.42 -1.92
N SER A 640 -32.39 17.01 -0.73
CA SER A 640 -33.10 18.27 -0.47
C SER A 640 -32.50 19.43 -1.26
N TRP A 641 -33.31 20.46 -1.52
CA TRP A 641 -32.94 21.67 -2.26
C TRP A 641 -32.50 21.44 -3.71
N THR A 642 -32.71 20.23 -4.24
CA THR A 642 -32.42 19.92 -5.64
C THR A 642 -33.52 20.44 -6.57
N PRO A 643 -33.21 20.74 -7.85
CA PRO A 643 -34.24 21.18 -8.77
C PRO A 643 -35.34 20.12 -8.96
N LYS A 644 -34.95 18.85 -9.05
CA LYS A 644 -35.82 17.67 -9.13
C LYS A 644 -35.10 16.47 -8.51
N GLY A 645 -35.85 15.53 -7.95
CA GLY A 645 -35.30 14.39 -7.20
C GLY A 645 -34.74 13.30 -8.11
N ILE A 646 -35.55 12.26 -8.35
CA ILE A 646 -35.11 11.01 -9.00
C ILE A 646 -35.92 10.75 -10.28
N ALA A 647 -35.23 10.43 -11.39
CA ALA A 647 -35.85 9.96 -12.62
C ALA A 647 -35.44 8.52 -12.94
N LEU A 648 -36.41 7.66 -13.24
CA LEU A 648 -36.22 6.25 -13.57
C LEU A 648 -36.91 5.89 -14.89
N THR A 649 -36.21 5.21 -15.79
CA THR A 649 -36.77 4.69 -17.05
C THR A 649 -36.26 3.27 -17.33
N SER A 650 -37.15 2.30 -17.51
CA SER A 650 -36.78 0.89 -17.74
C SER A 650 -35.87 0.31 -16.63
N CYS A 651 -36.18 0.64 -15.38
CA CYS A 651 -35.51 0.14 -14.17
C CYS A 651 -36.47 -0.78 -13.41
N PRO A 652 -36.74 -2.01 -13.90
CA PRO A 652 -37.62 -2.95 -13.20
C PRO A 652 -37.07 -3.26 -11.82
N GLN A 653 -37.98 -3.44 -10.85
CA GLN A 653 -37.67 -3.75 -9.45
C GLN A 653 -36.82 -2.69 -8.73
N ALA A 654 -36.76 -1.45 -9.23
CA ALA A 654 -36.12 -0.36 -8.52
C ALA A 654 -36.70 -0.18 -7.11
N ARG A 655 -35.83 0.20 -6.16
CA ARG A 655 -36.17 0.50 -4.76
C ARG A 655 -35.68 1.90 -4.43
N VAL A 656 -36.61 2.77 -4.05
CA VAL A 656 -36.33 4.15 -3.66
C VAL A 656 -37.00 4.40 -2.31
N VAL A 657 -36.24 4.22 -1.23
CA VAL A 657 -36.80 4.23 0.13
C VAL A 657 -35.96 5.01 1.13
N HIS A 658 -36.60 5.61 2.14
CA HIS A 658 -35.92 6.30 3.24
C HIS A 658 -35.05 7.50 2.81
N ASN A 659 -35.38 8.16 1.69
CA ASN A 659 -34.67 9.36 1.25
C ASN A 659 -35.37 10.63 1.77
N VAL A 660 -34.61 11.72 1.93
CA VAL A 660 -35.11 13.06 2.24
C VAL A 660 -35.15 13.88 0.96
N LEU A 661 -36.33 14.40 0.62
CA LEU A 661 -36.65 15.11 -0.62
C LEU A 661 -37.36 16.43 -0.26
N HIS A 662 -36.68 17.32 0.45
CA HIS A 662 -37.27 18.58 0.92
C HIS A 662 -36.98 19.75 -0.01
N ASP A 663 -37.95 20.64 -0.15
CA ASP A 663 -37.81 21.94 -0.80
C ASP A 663 -37.31 21.86 -2.25
N LEU A 664 -37.76 20.85 -3.00
CA LEU A 664 -37.51 20.72 -4.44
C LEU A 664 -38.33 21.74 -5.25
N THR A 665 -37.76 22.27 -6.33
CA THR A 665 -38.48 23.21 -7.23
C THR A 665 -39.35 22.53 -8.28
N GLY A 666 -39.21 21.21 -8.42
CA GLY A 666 -39.88 20.36 -9.38
C GLY A 666 -40.16 18.99 -8.77
N PRO A 667 -40.54 17.98 -9.57
CA PRO A 667 -41.06 16.75 -8.99
C PRO A 667 -39.99 15.92 -8.28
N GLU A 668 -40.43 15.19 -7.26
CA GLU A 668 -39.64 14.28 -6.44
C GLU A 668 -39.28 13.00 -7.21
N LEU A 669 -40.21 12.53 -8.05
CA LEU A 669 -40.07 11.31 -8.84
C LEU A 669 -40.54 11.50 -10.29
N HIS A 670 -39.80 10.93 -11.23
CA HIS A 670 -40.25 10.69 -12.59
C HIS A 670 -40.17 9.22 -12.96
N ASP A 671 -41.32 8.68 -13.37
CA ASP A 671 -41.45 7.34 -13.93
C ASP A 671 -41.58 7.47 -15.45
N GLY A 672 -40.46 7.28 -16.15
CA GLY A 672 -40.37 7.32 -17.61
C GLY A 672 -40.90 6.07 -18.31
N GLY A 673 -41.54 5.15 -17.57
CA GLY A 673 -42.08 3.88 -18.06
C GLY A 673 -41.08 2.72 -17.99
N GLY A 674 -41.61 1.49 -18.00
CA GLY A 674 -40.79 0.27 -17.95
C GLY A 674 -40.24 -0.10 -16.57
N ASN A 675 -40.71 0.56 -15.50
CA ASN A 675 -40.23 0.36 -14.13
C ASN A 675 -41.09 -0.67 -13.36
N THR A 676 -41.31 -1.85 -13.96
CA THR A 676 -42.18 -2.90 -13.39
C THR A 676 -41.72 -3.29 -11.98
N GLY A 677 -42.62 -3.21 -10.99
CA GLY A 677 -42.32 -3.53 -9.60
C GLY A 677 -41.50 -2.47 -8.85
N LEU A 678 -41.49 -1.21 -9.33
CA LEU A 678 -40.91 -0.07 -8.61
C LEU A 678 -41.53 0.09 -7.22
N LEU A 679 -40.69 0.20 -6.19
CA LEU A 679 -41.08 0.61 -4.84
C LEU A 679 -40.55 2.01 -4.56
N PHE A 680 -41.45 2.98 -4.39
CA PHE A 680 -41.15 4.32 -3.90
C PHE A 680 -41.94 4.54 -2.61
N ARG A 681 -41.30 4.39 -1.44
CA ARG A 681 -41.99 4.36 -0.14
C ARG A 681 -41.08 4.89 0.97
N SER A 682 -41.69 5.43 2.03
CA SER A 682 -41.00 5.84 3.25
C SER A 682 -39.93 6.91 3.02
N ASN A 683 -40.12 7.76 2.00
CA ASN A 683 -39.30 8.94 1.76
C ASN A 683 -39.90 10.13 2.52
N GLU A 684 -39.06 10.97 3.10
CA GLU A 684 -39.46 12.24 3.72
C GLU A 684 -39.60 13.29 2.61
N ILE A 685 -40.78 13.87 2.45
CA ILE A 685 -41.09 14.84 1.37
C ILE A 685 -41.69 16.09 2.02
N PHE A 686 -41.14 17.26 1.68
CA PHE A 686 -41.61 18.53 2.22
C PHE A 686 -41.54 19.64 1.16
N PRO A 687 -42.55 20.53 1.04
CA PRO A 687 -43.82 20.54 1.80
C PRO A 687 -44.79 19.42 1.37
N ASP A 688 -45.56 18.90 2.34
CA ASP A 688 -46.36 17.65 2.42
C ASP A 688 -47.14 17.10 1.19
N ALA A 689 -47.18 17.81 0.06
CA ALA A 689 -47.78 17.33 -1.20
C ALA A 689 -46.70 17.12 -2.27
N GLY A 690 -45.98 16.01 -2.18
CA GLY A 690 -45.05 15.60 -3.23
C GLY A 690 -45.75 15.41 -4.57
N SER A 691 -45.01 15.66 -5.65
CA SER A 691 -45.44 15.49 -7.02
C SER A 691 -44.60 14.45 -7.74
N PHE A 692 -45.23 13.65 -8.58
CA PHE A 692 -44.52 12.80 -9.53
C PHE A 692 -44.99 13.11 -10.94
N THR A 693 -44.16 12.75 -11.91
CA THR A 693 -44.54 12.80 -13.32
C THR A 693 -44.41 11.42 -13.94
N ARG A 694 -45.30 11.08 -14.86
CA ARG A 694 -45.24 9.87 -15.68
C ARG A 694 -45.17 10.21 -17.15
N THR A 695 -44.32 9.52 -17.88
CA THR A 695 -44.32 9.51 -19.34
C THR A 695 -44.10 8.09 -19.85
N GLY A 696 -44.65 7.74 -21.01
CA GLY A 696 -44.46 6.41 -21.61
C GLY A 696 -45.44 5.34 -21.11
N THR A 697 -45.12 4.07 -21.37
CA THR A 697 -45.96 2.93 -20.98
C THR A 697 -46.05 2.81 -19.46
N ALA A 698 -47.26 2.72 -18.92
CA ALA A 698 -47.49 2.61 -17.48
C ALA A 698 -46.70 1.43 -16.87
N SER A 699 -45.88 1.73 -15.88
CA SER A 699 -45.18 0.73 -15.06
C SER A 699 -46.20 -0.12 -14.30
N THR A 700 -46.04 -1.45 -14.34
CA THR A 700 -46.95 -2.39 -13.67
C THR A 700 -46.40 -2.81 -12.31
N GLY A 701 -47.27 -3.07 -11.32
CA GLY A 701 -46.85 -3.50 -9.98
C GLY A 701 -46.12 -2.42 -9.16
N THR A 702 -46.19 -1.15 -9.57
CA THR A 702 -45.58 -0.02 -8.87
C THR A 702 -46.28 0.25 -7.54
N THR A 703 -45.53 0.35 -6.45
CA THR A 703 -46.01 0.78 -5.13
C THR A 703 -45.47 2.17 -4.84
N LEU A 704 -46.36 3.16 -4.74
CA LEU A 704 -46.03 4.57 -4.49
C LEU A 704 -46.46 5.00 -3.08
N GLN A 705 -45.70 5.93 -2.51
CA GLN A 705 -45.98 6.57 -1.23
C GLN A 705 -47.31 7.31 -1.26
N ALA A 706 -48.08 7.19 -0.17
CA ALA A 706 -49.33 7.93 0.00
C ALA A 706 -49.05 9.45 0.05
N GLY A 707 -49.91 10.24 -0.60
CA GLY A 707 -49.80 11.70 -0.65
C GLY A 707 -49.12 12.26 -1.90
N LEU A 708 -48.59 11.41 -2.79
CA LEU A 708 -48.04 11.82 -4.09
C LEU A 708 -49.15 12.20 -5.08
N THR A 709 -49.03 13.36 -5.72
CA THR A 709 -49.96 13.84 -6.76
C THR A 709 -49.32 13.76 -8.15
N ASP A 710 -50.07 13.31 -9.15
CA ASP A 710 -49.60 13.28 -10.54
C ASP A 710 -49.67 14.70 -11.12
N ALA A 711 -48.52 15.23 -11.54
CA ALA A 711 -48.44 16.55 -12.16
C ALA A 711 -48.72 16.52 -13.69
N GLY A 712 -48.98 15.34 -14.29
CA GLY A 712 -49.30 15.15 -15.71
C GLY A 712 -50.78 15.30 -16.06
N THR A 713 -51.08 15.85 -17.24
CA THR A 713 -52.45 16.19 -17.71
C THR A 713 -53.27 15.02 -18.30
N GLU A 714 -52.91 13.76 -18.08
CA GLU A 714 -53.70 12.63 -18.59
C GLU A 714 -54.36 11.82 -17.46
N SER A 715 -55.69 11.81 -17.46
CA SER A 715 -56.50 11.03 -16.55
C SER A 715 -56.32 9.52 -16.79
N ILE A 716 -55.77 8.78 -15.83
CA ILE A 716 -55.82 7.30 -15.84
C ILE A 716 -56.15 6.73 -14.46
N GLY A 717 -57.09 5.77 -14.51
CA GLY A 717 -57.58 4.80 -13.52
C GLY A 717 -56.88 4.66 -12.17
N ALA A 718 -57.72 4.70 -11.13
CA ALA A 718 -57.44 4.46 -9.72
C ALA A 718 -56.21 3.58 -9.44
N ALA A 719 -55.20 4.20 -8.81
CA ALA A 719 -54.21 3.47 -8.04
C ALA A 719 -54.95 2.60 -7.01
N THR A 720 -54.76 1.28 -7.08
CA THR A 720 -55.23 0.39 -6.02
C THR A 720 -54.48 0.74 -4.74
N THR A 721 -55.17 1.38 -3.80
CA THR A 721 -54.80 1.43 -2.38
C THR A 721 -54.91 -0.01 -1.84
N GLY A 722 -53.89 -0.81 -2.10
CA GLY A 722 -53.80 -2.19 -1.65
C GLY A 722 -53.38 -2.27 -0.19
N THR A 723 -54.05 -3.14 0.54
CA THR A 723 -53.79 -3.58 1.92
C THR A 723 -52.30 -3.75 2.23
N ALA A 724 -51.92 -3.41 3.48
CA ALA A 724 -50.59 -3.55 4.05
C ALA A 724 -49.85 -4.81 3.54
N TRP A 725 -48.92 -4.60 2.62
CA TRP A 725 -47.89 -5.58 2.30
C TRP A 725 -46.90 -5.55 3.46
N VAL A 726 -46.85 -6.63 4.23
CA VAL A 726 -45.79 -6.89 5.21
C VAL A 726 -44.57 -7.27 4.39
N ASP A 727 -43.51 -6.48 4.50
CA ASP A 727 -42.23 -6.78 3.86
C ASP A 727 -41.67 -8.07 4.48
N PRO A 728 -41.49 -9.17 3.72
CA PRO A 728 -40.86 -10.38 4.22
C PRO A 728 -39.37 -10.18 4.51
N GLU A 729 -38.73 -9.11 4.00
CA GLU A 729 -37.30 -8.82 4.18
C GLU A 729 -37.00 -7.93 5.40
N ASP A 730 -37.99 -7.24 5.99
CA ASP A 730 -37.80 -6.64 7.33
C ASP A 730 -37.73 -7.72 8.45
N ALA A 731 -38.11 -8.97 8.12
CA ALA A 731 -38.05 -10.13 9.02
C ALA A 731 -36.91 -11.12 8.68
N LEU A 732 -36.15 -10.86 7.62
CA LEU A 732 -35.01 -11.67 7.18
C LEU A 732 -33.82 -10.74 7.01
N GLY A 733 -32.86 -10.82 7.92
CA GLY A 733 -31.62 -10.04 7.86
C GLY A 733 -30.95 -10.10 6.49
N ASP A 734 -30.25 -9.01 6.19
CA ASP A 734 -29.41 -8.76 5.01
C ASP A 734 -28.78 -10.06 4.44
N PRO A 735 -28.93 -10.39 3.14
CA PRO A 735 -28.34 -11.61 2.56
C PRO A 735 -26.80 -11.63 2.48
N GLY A 736 -26.10 -10.73 3.18
CA GLY A 736 -24.65 -10.71 3.32
C GLY A 736 -24.09 -11.61 4.42
N ASP A 737 -24.92 -12.09 5.36
CA ASP A 737 -24.47 -12.90 6.51
C ASP A 737 -24.91 -14.37 6.41
N VAL A 738 -24.37 -15.10 5.44
CA VAL A 738 -24.35 -16.56 5.49
C VAL A 738 -22.95 -17.00 5.92
N PRO A 739 -22.76 -17.50 7.15
CA PRO A 739 -21.54 -18.20 7.51
C PRO A 739 -21.46 -19.51 6.72
N PRO A 740 -20.28 -19.94 6.22
CA PRO A 740 -20.15 -21.28 5.66
C PRO A 740 -20.54 -22.31 6.73
N GLY A 741 -21.54 -23.12 6.39
CA GLY A 741 -22.14 -24.11 7.28
C GLY A 741 -21.12 -25.09 7.85
N GLY A 742 -21.30 -25.40 9.14
CA GLY A 742 -20.49 -26.36 9.87
C GLY A 742 -20.68 -27.81 9.38
N GLY A 743 -19.56 -28.52 9.31
CA GLY A 743 -19.51 -29.96 9.15
C GLY A 743 -18.23 -30.53 9.79
N GLY A 744 -18.37 -31.09 10.99
CA GLY A 744 -17.50 -32.14 11.54
C GLY A 744 -16.16 -31.72 12.14
N ALA A 745 -16.09 -31.70 13.47
CA ALA A 745 -14.82 -31.73 14.21
C ALA A 745 -14.06 -33.05 13.96
N PRO A 746 -12.72 -33.01 13.84
CA PRO A 746 -11.87 -34.03 14.40
C PRO A 746 -11.01 -33.47 15.54
N VAL A 747 -10.79 -34.35 16.50
CA VAL A 747 -10.12 -34.16 17.77
C VAL A 747 -8.62 -33.90 17.56
N ASP A 748 -8.08 -32.99 18.37
CA ASP A 748 -6.66 -32.74 18.61
C ASP A 748 -5.89 -34.06 18.93
N PRO A 749 -4.69 -34.24 18.35
CA PRO A 749 -3.57 -34.50 19.24
C PRO A 749 -2.28 -33.76 18.85
N GLU A 750 -1.83 -32.93 19.79
CA GLU A 750 -0.46 -32.75 20.26
C GLU A 750 0.58 -32.16 19.28
N ASN A 751 0.98 -30.94 19.62
CA ASN A 751 2.20 -30.22 19.26
C ASN A 751 3.46 -31.14 19.33
N PRO A 752 4.38 -31.05 18.36
CA PRO A 752 5.70 -30.55 18.75
C PRO A 752 6.41 -29.64 17.72
N GLU A 753 6.88 -28.50 18.24
CA GLU A 753 8.15 -27.80 18.00
C GLU A 753 8.47 -27.23 16.60
N GLU A 754 8.37 -25.90 16.51
CA GLU A 754 9.04 -25.04 15.52
C GLU A 754 10.56 -24.86 15.80
N PRO A 755 11.35 -24.63 14.74
CA PRO A 755 12.30 -23.50 14.74
C PRO A 755 12.37 -22.83 13.34
N GLY A 756 12.54 -21.52 13.12
CA GLY A 756 12.82 -20.36 13.95
C GLY A 756 13.42 -19.22 13.08
N GLY A 757 12.71 -18.09 12.99
CA GLY A 757 13.20 -16.70 13.08
C GLY A 757 14.11 -16.04 12.02
N GLY A 758 13.70 -14.84 11.61
CA GLY A 758 14.55 -13.80 11.03
C GLY A 758 13.98 -12.37 11.14
N THR A 759 13.23 -12.04 12.19
CA THR A 759 12.71 -10.69 12.51
C THR A 759 13.73 -9.91 13.36
N PRO A 760 13.82 -8.57 13.26
CA PRO A 760 14.67 -7.78 14.15
C PRO A 760 14.34 -8.05 15.63
N PRO A 761 15.33 -8.00 16.54
CA PRO A 761 15.07 -8.27 17.94
C PRO A 761 14.29 -7.10 18.56
N GLY A 762 13.08 -7.35 19.08
CA GLY A 762 12.66 -6.66 20.31
C GLY A 762 11.19 -6.35 20.60
N ALA A 763 10.23 -6.42 19.67
CA ALA A 763 8.84 -6.07 19.97
C ALA A 763 7.95 -7.32 20.17
N GLY A 764 7.52 -7.58 21.40
CA GLY A 764 6.50 -8.57 21.69
C GLY A 764 5.11 -8.09 21.27
N VAL A 765 4.36 -8.93 20.58
CA VAL A 765 2.97 -8.63 20.19
C VAL A 765 2.02 -9.12 21.29
N MET A 766 1.09 -8.27 21.70
CA MET A 766 0.05 -8.66 22.64
C MET A 766 -0.95 -9.59 21.96
N PRO A 767 -1.15 -10.82 22.46
CA PRO A 767 -2.12 -11.74 21.85
C PRO A 767 -3.56 -11.26 22.07
N LEU A 768 -4.43 -11.55 21.10
CA LEU A 768 -5.86 -11.31 21.22
C LEU A 768 -6.48 -12.31 22.20
N VAL A 769 -7.17 -11.82 23.23
CA VAL A 769 -7.87 -12.62 24.25
C VAL A 769 -9.24 -13.08 23.77
N GLY A 770 -9.98 -12.21 23.06
CA GLY A 770 -11.23 -12.56 22.36
C GLY A 770 -12.47 -12.82 23.24
N ARG A 771 -12.41 -12.61 24.57
CA ARG A 771 -13.54 -12.83 25.48
C ARG A 771 -14.62 -11.76 25.36
N SER A 772 -14.26 -10.56 24.96
CA SER A 772 -15.20 -9.48 24.68
C SER A 772 -16.01 -9.71 23.39
N GLY A 773 -15.52 -10.59 22.50
CA GLY A 773 -16.06 -10.77 21.15
C GLY A 773 -15.69 -9.63 20.19
N LYS A 774 -14.72 -8.78 20.54
CA LYS A 774 -14.17 -7.74 19.66
C LYS A 774 -12.94 -8.24 18.93
N ALA A 775 -12.64 -7.64 17.79
CA ALA A 775 -11.41 -7.88 17.02
C ALA A 775 -10.14 -7.31 17.69
N TRP A 776 -10.27 -6.74 18.89
CA TRP A 776 -9.20 -6.18 19.72
C TRP A 776 -9.44 -6.51 21.19
N ASN A 777 -8.41 -6.37 22.02
CA ASN A 777 -8.52 -6.56 23.46
C ASN A 777 -9.25 -5.37 24.11
N SER A 778 -10.44 -5.60 24.64
CA SER A 778 -11.32 -4.58 25.20
C SER A 778 -11.48 -4.73 26.72
N GLY A 779 -11.15 -3.68 27.48
CA GLY A 779 -11.17 -3.69 28.93
C GLY A 779 -11.63 -2.38 29.57
N THR A 780 -11.20 -2.17 30.81
CA THR A 780 -11.47 -0.97 31.58
C THR A 780 -10.27 -0.57 32.43
N ALA A 781 -10.10 0.73 32.59
CA ALA A 781 -9.24 1.36 33.58
C ALA A 781 -10.12 1.79 34.76
N ARG A 782 -9.81 1.36 35.99
CA ARG A 782 -10.58 1.74 37.18
C ARG A 782 -9.69 2.05 38.39
N TRP A 783 -9.95 3.19 39.03
CA TRP A 783 -9.22 3.90 40.10
C TRP A 783 -10.12 4.39 41.27
N GLU A 784 -11.05 3.58 41.82
CA GLU A 784 -11.92 4.18 42.86
C GLU A 784 -11.11 4.49 44.13
N GLY A 785 -11.00 5.79 44.46
CA GLY A 785 -10.54 6.27 45.76
C GLY A 785 -9.10 5.88 46.14
N HIS A 786 -8.17 5.87 45.18
CA HIS A 786 -6.78 5.41 45.35
C HIS A 786 -6.62 3.90 45.61
N GLY A 787 -7.61 3.09 45.26
CA GLY A 787 -7.54 1.63 45.32
C GLY A 787 -7.09 0.99 44.00
N THR A 788 -6.41 -0.15 44.11
CA THR A 788 -6.00 -1.00 42.98
C THR A 788 -7.22 -1.49 42.19
N GLY A 789 -7.12 -1.48 40.86
CA GLY A 789 -8.04 -2.19 39.97
C GLY A 789 -8.05 -3.69 40.31
N THR A 790 -9.23 -4.30 40.29
CA THR A 790 -9.38 -5.72 40.62
C THR A 790 -10.14 -6.47 39.54
N PRO A 791 -9.84 -7.78 39.35
CA PRO A 791 -10.68 -8.72 38.61
C PRO A 791 -12.18 -8.53 38.77
N ALA A 792 -12.66 -8.41 40.02
CA ALA A 792 -14.08 -8.27 40.33
C ALA A 792 -14.69 -6.97 39.77
N LYS A 793 -13.93 -5.87 39.81
CA LYS A 793 -14.37 -4.59 39.26
C LYS A 793 -14.43 -4.63 37.72
N ALA A 794 -13.46 -5.27 37.10
CA ALA A 794 -13.41 -5.46 35.64
C ALA A 794 -14.60 -6.34 35.17
N ASP A 795 -14.91 -7.40 35.90
CA ASP A 795 -16.09 -8.24 35.62
C ASP A 795 -17.42 -7.52 35.86
N ALA A 796 -17.50 -6.61 36.85
CA ALA A 796 -18.67 -5.77 37.06
C ALA A 796 -18.91 -4.83 35.87
N PHE A 797 -17.85 -4.24 35.31
CA PHE A 797 -17.93 -3.44 34.09
C PHE A 797 -18.36 -4.28 32.88
N GLY A 798 -17.78 -5.47 32.72
CA GLY A 798 -18.18 -6.43 31.70
C GLY A 798 -19.67 -6.81 31.78
N SER A 799 -20.15 -7.05 33.00
CA SER A 799 -21.56 -7.33 33.27
C SER A 799 -22.46 -6.13 32.92
N TRP A 800 -22.02 -4.93 33.28
CA TRP A 800 -22.76 -3.69 33.01
C TRP A 800 -22.85 -3.36 31.51
N ARG A 801 -21.79 -3.63 30.73
CA ARG A 801 -21.79 -3.43 29.27
C ARG A 801 -22.46 -4.56 28.51
N GLY A 802 -22.76 -5.68 29.17
CA GLY A 802 -23.41 -6.86 28.58
C GLY A 802 -22.46 -7.81 27.82
N LYS A 803 -21.15 -7.60 27.93
CA LYS A 803 -20.09 -8.42 27.29
C LYS A 803 -18.87 -8.52 28.22
N PRO A 804 -18.23 -9.69 28.38
CA PRO A 804 -17.04 -9.84 29.21
C PRO A 804 -15.91 -8.87 28.82
N VAL A 805 -15.02 -8.54 29.74
CA VAL A 805 -13.78 -7.82 29.44
C VAL A 805 -12.63 -8.80 29.19
N ASP A 806 -11.73 -8.43 28.29
CA ASP A 806 -10.52 -9.19 27.97
C ASP A 806 -9.42 -9.00 29.05
N GLY A 807 -9.48 -7.88 29.77
CA GLY A 807 -8.54 -7.53 30.82
C GLY A 807 -8.88 -6.21 31.48
N PHE A 808 -7.93 -5.67 32.24
CA PHE A 808 -8.06 -4.36 32.87
C PHE A 808 -6.71 -3.67 33.03
N MET A 809 -6.78 -2.37 33.26
CA MET A 809 -5.63 -1.55 33.63
C MET A 809 -5.68 -1.17 35.11
N ASN A 810 -4.50 -1.18 35.74
CA ASN A 810 -4.30 -0.85 37.14
C ASN A 810 -3.30 0.31 37.31
N PHE A 811 -3.44 1.00 38.43
CA PHE A 811 -2.43 1.90 38.96
C PHE A 811 -2.13 1.51 40.42
N HIS A 812 -0.89 1.68 40.86
CA HIS A 812 -0.50 1.50 42.26
C HIS A 812 -0.37 2.85 42.98
N PRO A 813 -0.46 2.86 44.33
CA PRO A 813 0.16 3.92 45.10
C PRO A 813 1.64 4.04 44.68
N ARG A 814 2.17 5.27 44.69
CA ARG A 814 3.43 5.59 44.01
C ARG A 814 4.48 6.23 44.92
N GLN A 815 4.34 6.13 46.23
CA GLN A 815 5.16 6.89 47.17
C GLN A 815 6.50 6.19 47.46
N THR A 816 6.48 4.88 47.65
CA THR A 816 7.61 4.04 48.07
C THR A 816 7.83 2.86 47.13
N TRP A 817 9.00 2.20 47.19
CA TRP A 817 9.23 0.98 46.41
C TRP A 817 8.28 -0.17 46.78
N SER A 818 7.89 -0.27 48.06
CA SER A 818 6.90 -1.25 48.50
C SER A 818 5.53 -1.03 47.89
N ASP A 819 5.19 0.21 47.53
CA ASP A 819 3.93 0.50 46.87
C ASP A 819 3.95 0.06 45.40
N LEU A 820 5.07 0.28 44.70
CA LEU A 820 5.19 -0.01 43.26
C LEU A 820 5.23 -1.50 42.94
N PHE A 821 5.86 -2.31 43.80
CA PHE A 821 6.13 -3.71 43.52
C PHE A 821 5.12 -4.68 44.14
N VAL A 822 3.90 -4.21 44.37
CA VAL A 822 2.79 -5.05 44.82
C VAL A 822 2.32 -5.93 43.66
N ILE A 823 2.24 -7.24 43.90
CA ILE A 823 1.58 -8.20 43.01
C ILE A 823 0.35 -8.74 43.75
N PRO A 824 -0.87 -8.26 43.44
CA PRO A 824 -2.09 -8.80 44.02
C PRO A 824 -2.24 -10.30 43.79
N SER A 825 -2.72 -11.00 44.81
CA SER A 825 -2.77 -12.48 44.82
C SER A 825 -3.73 -13.08 43.79
N ASP A 826 -4.66 -12.29 43.27
CA ASP A 826 -5.64 -12.70 42.25
C ASP A 826 -5.16 -12.47 40.81
N TRP A 827 -4.06 -11.74 40.59
CA TRP A 827 -3.52 -11.48 39.26
C TRP A 827 -2.98 -12.73 38.55
N PRO A 828 -2.22 -13.63 39.21
CA PRO A 828 -1.80 -14.88 38.59
C PRO A 828 -2.97 -15.72 38.07
N ALA A 829 -4.03 -15.84 38.87
CA ALA A 829 -5.24 -16.55 38.47
C ALA A 829 -5.91 -15.88 37.27
N TRP A 830 -5.97 -14.55 37.24
CA TRP A 830 -6.52 -13.78 36.13
C TRP A 830 -5.76 -14.00 34.82
N VAL A 831 -4.43 -13.87 34.85
CA VAL A 831 -3.57 -14.09 33.67
C VAL A 831 -3.62 -15.54 33.20
N SER A 832 -3.62 -16.50 34.13
CA SER A 832 -3.79 -17.93 33.81
C SER A 832 -5.14 -18.25 33.17
N ALA A 833 -6.16 -17.43 33.41
CA ALA A 833 -7.46 -17.53 32.74
C ALA A 833 -7.48 -16.88 31.35
N GLY A 834 -6.31 -16.55 30.80
CA GLY A 834 -6.13 -15.98 29.46
C GLY A 834 -6.57 -14.52 29.37
N ARG A 835 -6.46 -13.73 30.45
CA ARG A 835 -6.90 -12.34 30.50
C ARG A 835 -5.73 -11.41 30.77
N TYR A 836 -5.75 -10.22 30.18
CA TYR A 836 -4.63 -9.30 30.31
C TYR A 836 -4.70 -8.40 31.55
N ILE A 837 -3.53 -7.91 31.96
CA ILE A 837 -3.34 -6.86 32.96
C ILE A 837 -2.37 -5.83 32.40
N VAL A 838 -2.77 -4.56 32.43
CA VAL A 838 -1.86 -3.43 32.16
C VAL A 838 -1.57 -2.73 33.48
N ASN A 839 -0.34 -2.87 33.99
CA ASN A 839 0.06 -2.31 35.27
C ASN A 839 0.85 -1.01 35.08
N SER A 840 0.30 0.11 35.56
CA SER A 840 0.91 1.44 35.39
C SER A 840 1.83 1.77 36.56
N LEU A 841 3.14 1.89 36.29
CA LEU A 841 4.17 2.22 37.29
C LEU A 841 5.07 3.38 36.81
N PRO A 842 5.51 4.28 37.70
CA PRO A 842 6.57 5.22 37.37
C PRO A 842 7.95 4.50 37.37
N PRO A 843 8.97 5.05 36.67
CA PRO A 843 10.33 4.50 36.74
C PRO A 843 10.96 4.54 38.13
N GLN A 844 10.38 5.31 39.06
CA GLN A 844 10.79 5.44 40.45
C GLN A 844 9.64 5.97 41.33
N PRO A 845 9.59 5.63 42.64
CA PRO A 845 8.63 6.22 43.57
C PRO A 845 8.76 7.75 43.72
N GLU A 846 7.65 8.41 44.01
CA GLU A 846 7.56 9.87 44.09
C GLU A 846 8.23 10.45 45.35
N THR A 847 8.24 9.74 46.48
CA THR A 847 8.87 10.24 47.72
C THR A 847 10.26 9.68 47.95
N GLU A 848 10.49 8.41 47.59
CA GLU A 848 11.81 7.79 47.72
C GLU A 848 12.68 8.11 46.49
N GLY A 849 13.65 9.01 46.68
CA GLY A 849 14.58 9.50 45.66
C GLY A 849 14.03 10.66 44.80
N GLY A 850 13.01 11.37 45.30
CA GLY A 850 12.53 12.63 44.73
C GLY A 850 11.62 12.53 43.51
N GLY A 851 11.35 11.32 43.00
CA GLY A 851 10.47 11.06 41.85
C GLY A 851 11.02 11.49 40.49
N SER A 852 12.27 11.96 40.40
CA SER A 852 12.95 12.23 39.13
C SER A 852 13.52 10.94 38.54
N ASN A 853 13.59 10.89 37.21
CA ASN A 853 14.15 9.77 36.46
C ASN A 853 15.68 9.63 36.62
N ALA A 854 16.37 10.62 37.19
CA ALA A 854 17.84 10.67 37.23
C ALA A 854 18.50 9.43 37.85
N ALA A 855 18.00 8.93 38.99
CA ALA A 855 18.63 7.76 39.64
C ALA A 855 18.36 6.46 38.86
N THR A 856 17.15 6.28 38.31
CA THR A 856 16.83 5.15 37.43
C THR A 856 17.62 5.22 36.12
N ALA A 857 17.76 6.40 35.51
CA ALA A 857 18.58 6.64 34.32
C ALA A 857 20.07 6.34 34.55
N ALA A 858 20.59 6.64 35.74
CA ALA A 858 21.96 6.28 36.14
C ALA A 858 22.14 4.79 36.49
N GLY A 859 21.09 3.97 36.39
CA GLY A 859 21.11 2.54 36.67
C GLY A 859 21.08 2.17 38.15
N SER A 860 20.93 3.14 39.06
CA SER A 860 20.97 2.91 40.52
C SER A 860 19.82 2.04 41.02
N ASN A 861 18.75 1.93 40.24
CA ASN A 861 17.55 1.15 40.56
C ASN A 861 17.45 -0.18 39.80
N ASN A 862 18.43 -0.55 38.97
CA ASN A 862 18.36 -1.77 38.13
C ASN A 862 18.11 -3.03 38.96
N ALA A 863 18.85 -3.22 40.06
CA ALA A 863 18.68 -4.38 40.94
C ALA A 863 17.26 -4.49 41.52
N ARG A 864 16.58 -3.37 41.74
CA ARG A 864 15.20 -3.35 42.24
C ARG A 864 14.23 -3.85 41.16
N TRP A 865 14.40 -3.38 39.93
CA TRP A 865 13.61 -3.81 38.78
C TRP A 865 13.86 -5.27 38.38
N VAL A 866 15.10 -5.76 38.49
CA VAL A 866 15.45 -7.19 38.34
C VAL A 866 14.72 -8.04 39.38
N ASN A 867 14.69 -7.59 40.65
CA ASN A 867 13.97 -8.30 41.71
C ASN A 867 12.46 -8.31 41.45
N TYR A 868 11.89 -7.22 40.94
CA TYR A 868 10.48 -7.17 40.57
C TYR A 868 10.17 -8.11 39.40
N GLY A 869 10.99 -8.14 38.34
CA GLY A 869 10.85 -9.10 37.25
C GLY A 869 10.93 -10.56 37.74
N SER A 870 11.85 -10.85 38.66
CA SER A 870 11.92 -12.18 39.30
C SER A 870 10.65 -12.51 40.10
N ALA A 871 10.07 -11.54 40.80
CA ALA A 871 8.82 -11.72 41.53
C ALA A 871 7.62 -11.95 40.59
N LEU A 872 7.56 -11.24 39.46
CA LEU A 872 6.56 -11.47 38.41
C LEU A 872 6.68 -12.89 37.85
N ALA A 873 7.89 -13.32 37.50
CA ALA A 873 8.14 -14.67 37.01
C ALA A 873 7.74 -15.74 38.04
N ALA A 874 8.12 -15.55 39.31
CA ALA A 874 7.74 -16.46 40.40
C ALA A 874 6.23 -16.51 40.66
N ALA A 875 5.51 -15.41 40.42
CA ALA A 875 4.06 -15.34 40.52
C ALA A 875 3.33 -15.92 39.29
N GLY A 876 4.04 -16.36 38.25
CA GLY A 876 3.43 -16.84 37.00
C GLY A 876 2.97 -15.72 36.05
N LEU A 877 3.53 -14.51 36.21
CA LEU A 877 3.20 -13.32 35.41
C LEU A 877 4.26 -13.00 34.34
N ASN A 878 5.24 -13.88 34.10
CA ASN A 878 6.10 -13.81 32.92
C ASN A 878 5.32 -14.22 31.66
N SER A 879 4.42 -13.35 31.22
CA SER A 879 3.41 -13.61 30.19
C SER A 879 3.21 -12.38 29.31
N PRO A 880 2.95 -12.55 27.99
CA PRO A 880 2.61 -11.44 27.10
C PRO A 880 1.24 -10.81 27.40
N LEU A 881 0.49 -11.39 28.33
CA LEU A 881 -0.75 -10.82 28.87
C LEU A 881 -0.50 -9.91 30.09
N TYR A 882 0.74 -9.78 30.56
CA TYR A 882 1.13 -8.83 31.59
C TYR A 882 1.93 -7.69 30.96
N VAL A 883 1.35 -6.50 30.93
CA VAL A 883 1.94 -5.29 30.36
C VAL A 883 2.38 -4.36 31.48
N LEU A 884 3.62 -3.90 31.45
CA LEU A 884 4.13 -2.84 32.33
C LEU A 884 4.04 -1.49 31.59
N ARG A 885 3.04 -0.67 31.95
CA ARG A 885 2.87 0.70 31.44
C ARG A 885 3.75 1.66 32.24
N LEU A 886 4.87 2.06 31.67
CA LEU A 886 5.94 2.74 32.36
C LEU A 886 5.90 4.25 32.15
N GLY A 887 5.77 5.00 33.24
CA GLY A 887 5.87 6.46 33.23
C GLY A 887 4.85 7.13 32.31
N TRP A 888 3.58 6.77 32.44
CA TRP A 888 2.48 7.25 31.61
C TRP A 888 2.35 8.79 31.56
N GLU A 889 1.77 9.30 30.48
CA GLU A 889 1.65 10.73 30.16
C GLU A 889 3.00 11.47 30.32
N CYS A 890 4.08 10.82 29.90
CA CYS A 890 5.44 11.34 30.05
C CYS A 890 5.65 12.68 29.31
N ASN A 891 4.87 12.95 28.27
CA ASN A 891 4.89 14.19 27.52
C ASN A 891 4.11 15.34 28.17
N GLY A 892 3.42 15.12 29.30
CA GLY A 892 2.82 16.18 30.11
C GLY A 892 3.83 16.90 31.02
N TYR A 893 3.34 17.67 31.99
CA TYR A 893 4.18 18.35 33.01
C TYR A 893 3.76 18.04 34.46
N TRP A 894 2.63 17.35 34.64
CA TRP A 894 2.01 17.15 35.95
C TRP A 894 2.65 16.02 36.77
N PHE A 895 3.24 14.99 36.15
CA PHE A 895 3.92 13.93 36.89
C PHE A 895 5.41 14.17 37.12
N LYS A 896 5.96 13.55 38.17
CA LYS A 896 7.38 13.73 38.55
C LYS A 896 8.36 13.10 37.54
N TRP A 897 7.92 12.11 36.77
CA TRP A 897 8.69 11.45 35.71
C TRP A 897 8.53 12.11 34.34
N SER A 898 7.60 13.06 34.18
CA SER A 898 7.36 13.69 32.88
C SER A 898 8.57 14.49 32.40
N TYR A 899 8.73 14.55 31.08
CA TYR A 899 9.76 15.34 30.38
C TYR A 899 9.18 16.58 29.68
N GLY A 900 7.85 16.71 29.57
CA GLY A 900 7.20 17.85 28.92
C GLY A 900 7.26 19.12 29.77
N ASP A 901 7.01 20.26 29.11
CA ASP A 901 6.77 21.57 29.73
C ASP A 901 5.35 22.07 29.43
N GLU A 902 4.97 23.18 30.06
CA GLU A 902 3.88 24.02 29.60
C GLU A 902 4.44 25.41 29.30
N GLY A 903 4.30 25.85 28.04
CA GLY A 903 4.81 27.13 27.51
C GLY A 903 4.69 28.30 28.49
N GLY A 904 5.75 28.52 29.28
CA GLY A 904 5.90 29.62 30.23
C GLY A 904 5.51 29.37 31.69
N MET A 905 5.00 28.19 32.08
CA MET A 905 4.47 27.97 33.44
C MET A 905 5.29 27.05 34.35
N GLN A 906 6.09 26.09 33.85
CA GLN A 906 7.00 25.27 34.68
C GLN A 906 8.15 24.66 33.86
N THR A 907 9.36 24.55 34.44
CA THR A 907 10.51 23.85 33.85
C THR A 907 10.27 22.33 33.84
N PRO A 908 10.61 21.60 32.76
CA PRO A 908 10.55 20.14 32.74
C PRO A 908 11.20 19.52 33.97
N LYS A 909 10.53 18.56 34.60
CA LYS A 909 11.07 17.87 35.79
C LYS A 909 12.18 16.90 35.43
N ASN A 910 12.21 16.41 34.17
CA ASN A 910 13.25 15.55 33.63
C ASN A 910 13.60 16.00 32.21
N SER A 911 14.82 15.72 31.77
CA SER A 911 15.16 15.80 30.35
C SER A 911 14.61 14.59 29.60
N VAL A 912 14.39 14.73 28.29
CA VAL A 912 14.03 13.62 27.39
C VAL A 912 15.04 12.47 27.52
N ALA A 913 16.34 12.78 27.49
CA ALA A 913 17.39 11.78 27.64
C ALA A 913 17.32 11.03 28.98
N SER A 914 17.01 11.72 30.08
CA SER A 914 16.85 11.07 31.38
C SER A 914 15.61 10.19 31.45
N PHE A 915 14.51 10.58 30.81
CA PHE A 915 13.34 9.71 30.69
C PHE A 915 13.64 8.47 29.85
N GLN A 916 14.24 8.67 28.66
CA GLN A 916 14.60 7.58 27.76
C GLN A 916 15.48 6.55 28.45
N GLN A 917 16.58 7.00 29.06
CA GLN A 917 17.51 6.09 29.73
C GLN A 917 16.87 5.37 30.92
N ALA A 918 15.95 6.00 31.64
CA ALA A 918 15.22 5.33 32.70
C ALA A 918 14.32 4.22 32.15
N VAL A 919 13.58 4.45 31.06
CA VAL A 919 12.78 3.41 30.38
C VAL A 919 13.65 2.25 29.92
N ILE A 920 14.77 2.54 29.25
CA ILE A 920 15.72 1.54 28.77
C ILE A 920 16.21 0.65 29.92
N ASN A 921 16.64 1.27 31.02
CA ASN A 921 17.15 0.54 32.19
C ASN A 921 16.08 -0.33 32.85
N VAL A 922 14.84 0.15 32.95
CA VAL A 922 13.71 -0.63 33.50
C VAL A 922 13.38 -1.80 32.58
N SER A 923 13.22 -1.55 31.28
CA SER A 923 12.92 -2.58 30.28
C SER A 923 13.96 -3.70 30.31
N GLN A 924 15.25 -3.35 30.25
CA GLN A 924 16.34 -4.33 30.32
C GLN A 924 16.33 -5.11 31.64
N SER A 925 16.10 -4.43 32.77
CA SER A 925 16.06 -5.07 34.08
C SER A 925 14.90 -6.06 34.20
N ILE A 926 13.71 -5.70 33.73
CA ILE A 926 12.54 -6.58 33.74
C ILE A 926 12.75 -7.75 32.77
N LYS A 927 13.11 -7.47 31.51
CA LYS A 927 13.29 -8.51 30.49
C LYS A 927 14.42 -9.48 30.83
N SER A 928 15.37 -9.11 31.71
CA SER A 928 16.41 -10.03 32.20
C SER A 928 15.89 -11.18 33.08
N THR A 929 14.68 -11.05 33.64
CA THR A 929 14.10 -12.04 34.58
C THR A 929 12.66 -12.44 34.26
N ALA A 930 11.92 -11.59 33.54
CA ALA A 930 10.59 -11.86 33.00
C ALA A 930 10.53 -11.41 31.53
N PRO A 931 11.18 -12.14 30.59
CA PRO A 931 11.33 -11.71 29.20
C PRO A 931 10.03 -11.59 28.39
N ASN A 932 8.95 -12.24 28.84
CA ASN A 932 7.65 -12.21 28.15
C ASN A 932 6.76 -11.05 28.61
N VAL A 933 7.16 -10.27 29.62
CA VAL A 933 6.43 -9.06 30.03
C VAL A 933 6.59 -8.00 28.95
N LEU A 934 5.47 -7.43 28.51
CA LEU A 934 5.47 -6.34 27.52
C LEU A 934 5.66 -4.99 28.20
N ILE A 935 6.39 -4.09 27.56
CA ILE A 935 6.66 -2.72 28.03
C ILE A 935 5.85 -1.73 27.19
N ASP A 936 4.99 -0.96 27.86
CA ASP A 936 4.18 0.10 27.26
C ASP A 936 4.70 1.48 27.70
N VAL A 937 4.98 2.37 26.75
CA VAL A 937 5.24 3.79 27.04
C VAL A 937 4.10 4.63 26.48
N THR A 938 3.35 5.28 27.38
CA THR A 938 2.12 6.00 27.04
C THR A 938 2.28 7.51 27.03
N LEU A 939 1.69 8.14 26.01
CA LEU A 939 1.63 9.58 25.79
C LEU A 939 0.22 10.12 26.07
N ASN A 940 0.12 11.37 26.51
CA ASN A 940 -1.13 12.12 26.54
C ASN A 940 -1.37 12.84 25.21
N ARG A 941 -2.58 12.74 24.64
CA ARG A 941 -2.92 13.39 23.37
C ARG A 941 -2.68 14.90 23.40
N GLY A 942 -1.96 15.42 22.39
CA GLY A 942 -1.80 16.86 22.16
C GLY A 942 -0.95 17.62 23.18
N SER A 943 -0.36 16.94 24.16
CA SER A 943 0.39 17.58 25.26
C SER A 943 1.85 17.92 24.94
N ASN A 944 2.26 17.92 23.67
CA ASN A 944 3.67 18.10 23.28
C ASN A 944 4.10 19.59 23.18
N ARG A 945 3.96 20.34 24.28
CA ARG A 945 4.06 21.81 24.31
C ARG A 945 5.49 22.38 24.30
N SER A 946 6.52 21.54 24.21
CA SER A 946 7.94 21.90 24.30
C SER A 946 8.68 22.00 22.96
N GLY A 947 7.99 21.84 21.82
CA GLY A 947 8.62 21.80 20.49
C GLY A 947 9.47 20.54 20.24
N ILE A 948 9.40 19.56 21.15
CA ILE A 948 10.04 18.24 21.05
C ILE A 948 9.11 17.33 20.26
N THR A 949 9.60 16.65 19.22
CA THR A 949 8.74 15.75 18.43
C THR A 949 8.58 14.40 19.11
N LEU A 950 7.51 13.68 18.76
CA LEU A 950 7.29 12.30 19.16
C LEU A 950 8.53 11.43 18.89
N GLN A 951 9.08 11.52 17.68
CA GLN A 951 10.19 10.70 17.21
C GLN A 951 11.46 10.96 18.04
N GLN A 952 11.70 12.21 18.46
CA GLN A 952 12.85 12.53 19.32
C GLN A 952 12.81 11.78 20.66
N VAL A 953 11.61 11.46 21.15
CA VAL A 953 11.42 10.74 22.41
C VAL A 953 11.36 9.24 22.17
N MET A 954 10.60 8.79 21.19
CA MET A 954 10.24 7.38 21.03
C MET A 954 11.24 6.58 20.21
N GLU A 955 11.95 7.18 19.25
CA GLU A 955 12.87 6.44 18.36
C GLU A 955 13.96 5.68 19.14
N PRO A 956 14.62 6.28 20.16
CA PRO A 956 15.61 5.55 20.98
C PRO A 956 15.00 4.46 21.87
N LEU A 957 13.68 4.48 22.07
CA LEU A 957 12.96 3.52 22.90
C LEU A 957 12.48 2.30 22.12
N VAL A 958 12.37 2.36 20.79
CA VAL A 958 11.82 1.30 19.93
C VAL A 958 12.40 -0.10 20.27
N PRO A 959 13.72 -0.30 20.48
CA PRO A 959 14.25 -1.64 20.81
C PRO A 959 13.92 -2.13 22.22
N HIS A 960 13.33 -1.29 23.06
CA HIS A 960 13.14 -1.50 24.49
C HIS A 960 11.67 -1.46 24.90
N ILE A 961 10.75 -1.21 23.96
CA ILE A 961 9.32 -1.15 24.20
C ILE A 961 8.60 -2.09 23.25
N ASP A 962 7.40 -2.48 23.63
CA ASP A 962 6.56 -3.40 22.88
C ASP A 962 5.26 -2.70 22.42
N ILE A 963 4.79 -1.75 23.21
CA ILE A 963 3.56 -0.99 22.97
C ILE A 963 3.85 0.51 23.15
N VAL A 964 3.21 1.33 22.32
CA VAL A 964 3.08 2.77 22.58
C VAL A 964 1.65 3.05 22.97
N GLY A 965 1.44 3.69 24.11
CA GLY A 965 0.12 4.09 24.58
C GLY A 965 -0.27 5.50 24.13
N LEU A 966 -1.56 5.74 23.96
CA LEU A 966 -2.16 7.08 23.84
C LEU A 966 -3.35 7.24 24.78
N ASP A 967 -3.25 8.15 25.73
CA ASP A 967 -4.39 8.59 26.55
C ASP A 967 -5.19 9.65 25.81
N HIS A 968 -6.50 9.42 25.70
CA HIS A 968 -7.38 10.21 24.86
C HIS A 968 -8.71 10.47 25.57
N TYR A 969 -8.92 11.67 26.10
CA TYR A 969 -10.17 12.06 26.75
C TYR A 969 -11.01 13.02 25.89
N ASP A 970 -12.32 13.03 26.15
CA ASP A 970 -13.29 13.96 25.59
C ASP A 970 -13.20 15.37 26.19
N TRP A 971 -12.01 15.94 26.18
CA TRP A 971 -11.67 17.22 26.83
C TRP A 971 -10.60 18.00 26.05
N TYR A 972 -10.63 19.33 26.19
CA TYR A 972 -9.69 20.31 25.62
C TYR A 972 -9.48 20.27 24.09
N PRO A 973 -10.53 20.59 23.30
CA PRO A 973 -11.94 20.72 23.66
C PRO A 973 -12.69 19.39 23.53
N GLY A 974 -13.91 19.29 24.05
CA GLY A 974 -14.78 18.12 23.83
C GLY A 974 -15.03 17.86 22.33
N GLN A 975 -15.04 16.59 21.96
CA GLN A 975 -15.20 16.06 20.62
C GLN A 975 -16.67 15.70 20.35
N THR A 976 -17.54 16.70 20.24
CA THR A 976 -19.00 16.52 20.10
C THR A 976 -19.48 16.48 18.64
N ASN A 977 -18.57 16.61 17.68
CA ASN A 977 -18.84 16.58 16.23
C ASN A 977 -17.58 16.22 15.44
N SER A 978 -17.72 16.03 14.12
CA SER A 978 -16.62 15.63 13.22
C SER A 978 -15.44 16.59 13.21
N GLY A 979 -15.68 17.91 13.24
CA GLY A 979 -14.61 18.91 13.25
C GLY A 979 -13.75 18.82 14.51
N SER A 980 -14.38 18.76 15.68
CA SER A 980 -13.68 18.63 16.97
C SER A 980 -12.98 17.27 17.14
N TRP A 981 -13.58 16.20 16.62
CA TRP A 981 -12.96 14.86 16.57
C TRP A 981 -11.74 14.81 15.66
N ASN A 982 -11.85 15.29 14.42
CA ASN A 982 -10.74 15.32 13.48
C ASN A 982 -9.61 16.23 13.99
N SER A 983 -9.94 17.32 14.66
CA SER A 983 -8.94 18.15 15.34
C SER A 983 -8.18 17.36 16.40
N ALA A 984 -8.88 16.60 17.26
CA ALA A 984 -8.25 15.75 18.26
C ALA A 984 -7.35 14.66 17.66
N ARG A 985 -7.80 13.99 16.59
CA ARG A 985 -7.01 12.97 15.87
C ARG A 985 -5.71 13.53 15.29
N ASN A 986 -5.72 14.79 14.87
CA ASN A 986 -4.58 15.49 14.27
C ASN A 986 -3.67 16.21 15.27
N GLN A 987 -3.98 16.15 16.58
CA GLN A 987 -3.06 16.68 17.59
C GLN A 987 -1.75 15.87 17.60
N GLN A 988 -0.67 16.46 18.09
CA GLN A 988 0.63 15.80 18.20
C GLN A 988 1.02 15.66 19.69
N PRO A 989 1.08 14.42 20.23
CA PRO A 989 0.71 13.15 19.58
C PRO A 989 -0.81 12.98 19.50
N GLY A 990 -1.26 12.19 18.52
CA GLY A 990 -2.66 11.86 18.26
C GLY A 990 -2.75 10.67 17.31
N PHE A 991 -3.94 10.15 17.06
CA PHE A 991 -4.11 8.93 16.27
C PHE A 991 -3.50 9.01 14.86
N ASN A 992 -3.61 10.15 14.19
CA ASN A 992 -3.07 10.32 12.83
C ASN A 992 -1.54 10.49 12.80
N ASP A 993 -0.94 10.91 13.92
CA ASP A 993 0.52 11.00 14.09
C ASP A 993 1.10 9.61 14.43
N LEU A 994 0.46 8.88 15.34
CA LEU A 994 0.96 7.60 15.83
C LEU A 994 0.75 6.44 14.86
N ARG A 995 -0.41 6.35 14.19
CA ARG A 995 -0.74 5.21 13.34
C ARG A 995 0.33 4.88 12.29
N PRO A 996 0.75 5.81 11.41
CA PRO A 996 1.77 5.49 10.40
C PRO A 996 3.13 5.19 11.02
N TRP A 997 3.50 5.87 12.11
CA TRP A 997 4.76 5.63 12.80
C TRP A 997 4.80 4.23 13.46
N LEU A 998 3.71 3.78 14.05
CA LEU A 998 3.62 2.44 14.63
C LEU A 998 3.67 1.33 13.58
N GLN A 999 3.03 1.54 12.42
CA GLN A 999 3.15 0.65 11.27
C GLN A 999 4.60 0.53 10.80
N ASP A 1000 5.31 1.65 10.67
CA ASP A 1000 6.73 1.67 10.30
C ASP A 1000 7.60 0.91 11.31
N LYS A 1001 7.30 1.02 12.61
CA LYS A 1001 8.10 0.37 13.67
C LYS A 1001 7.69 -1.06 13.99
N GLY A 1002 6.57 -1.56 13.45
CA GLY A 1002 6.00 -2.86 13.82
C GLY A 1002 5.58 -2.93 15.29
N LEU A 1003 5.19 -1.80 15.87
CA LEU A 1003 4.72 -1.69 17.26
C LEU A 1003 3.19 -1.66 17.30
N GLN A 1004 2.61 -2.09 18.42
CA GLN A 1004 1.18 -1.94 18.65
C GLN A 1004 0.86 -0.65 19.46
N LEU A 1005 -0.36 -0.14 19.27
CA LEU A 1005 -0.97 0.95 20.02
C LEU A 1005 -1.77 0.40 21.19
N GLY A 1006 -1.52 0.90 22.40
CA GLY A 1006 -2.44 0.81 23.52
C GLY A 1006 -3.28 2.08 23.62
N VAL A 1007 -4.56 1.97 23.97
CA VAL A 1007 -5.36 3.13 24.41
C VAL A 1007 -5.77 2.91 25.87
N PRO A 1008 -4.82 3.07 26.81
CA PRO A 1008 -5.01 2.68 28.20
C PRO A 1008 -6.03 3.51 28.94
N GLU A 1009 -6.16 4.78 28.56
CA GLU A 1009 -7.17 5.67 29.12
C GLU A 1009 -7.91 6.39 28.01
N TRP A 1010 -9.21 6.14 27.95
CA TRP A 1010 -10.12 6.97 27.19
C TRP A 1010 -11.46 7.06 27.88
N GLY A 1011 -12.14 8.20 27.74
CA GLY A 1011 -13.37 8.40 28.46
C GLY A 1011 -13.96 9.79 28.34
N LEU A 1012 -15.22 9.88 28.79
CA LEU A 1012 -15.97 11.13 28.84
C LEU A 1012 -15.48 11.96 30.01
N VAL A 1013 -15.56 13.28 29.90
CA VAL A 1013 -15.35 14.19 31.03
C VAL A 1013 -16.65 14.93 31.28
N ASN A 1014 -17.10 14.94 32.53
CA ASN A 1014 -18.31 15.67 32.91
C ASN A 1014 -18.22 17.16 32.54
N ALA A 1015 -19.34 17.74 32.09
CA ALA A 1015 -19.40 19.13 31.65
C ALA A 1015 -18.96 20.14 32.75
N ALA A 1016 -19.08 19.77 34.03
CA ALA A 1016 -18.66 20.58 35.17
C ALA A 1016 -17.16 20.44 35.53
N GLY A 1017 -16.47 19.41 35.04
CA GLY A 1017 -15.10 19.08 35.43
C GLY A 1017 -14.00 19.78 34.62
N GLY A 1018 -14.31 20.27 33.41
CA GLY A 1018 -13.33 20.94 32.58
C GLY A 1018 -13.08 22.39 33.01
N SER A 1019 -11.82 22.76 33.27
CA SER A 1019 -11.41 24.07 33.82
C SER A 1019 -11.72 25.31 32.95
N ALA A 1020 -12.52 25.18 31.88
CA ALA A 1020 -12.94 26.28 30.99
C ALA A 1020 -14.19 25.96 30.14
N GLY A 1021 -15.05 25.01 30.54
CA GLY A 1021 -16.22 24.63 29.73
C GLY A 1021 -15.88 23.85 28.44
N GLY A 1022 -14.70 23.23 28.39
CA GLY A 1022 -14.19 22.50 27.23
C GLY A 1022 -14.32 20.97 27.30
N ALA A 1023 -15.17 20.42 28.18
CA ALA A 1023 -15.42 18.99 28.31
C ALA A 1023 -16.69 18.57 27.53
N GLY A 1024 -16.72 17.37 26.96
CA GLY A 1024 -17.82 16.94 26.09
C GLY A 1024 -19.09 16.46 26.79
N GLY A 1025 -19.04 16.09 28.07
CA GLY A 1025 -20.23 15.68 28.84
C GLY A 1025 -20.81 14.33 28.40
N ASP A 1026 -22.14 14.22 28.34
CA ASP A 1026 -22.84 13.03 27.84
C ASP A 1026 -22.73 12.95 26.30
N ASN A 1027 -21.60 12.43 25.82
CA ASN A 1027 -21.21 12.53 24.42
C ASN A 1027 -21.22 11.17 23.71
N ALA A 1028 -22.39 10.79 23.18
CA ALA A 1028 -22.55 9.58 22.37
C ALA A 1028 -21.71 9.62 21.08
N TYR A 1029 -21.46 10.80 20.51
CA TYR A 1029 -20.67 10.95 19.29
C TYR A 1029 -19.22 10.50 19.53
N TYR A 1030 -18.60 10.96 20.62
CA TYR A 1030 -17.24 10.57 21.00
C TYR A 1030 -17.10 9.05 21.22
N ILE A 1031 -18.06 8.41 21.90
CA ILE A 1031 -18.06 6.95 22.09
C ILE A 1031 -18.07 6.21 20.75
N THR A 1032 -18.96 6.62 19.83
CA THR A 1032 -19.05 6.01 18.50
C THR A 1032 -17.76 6.20 17.70
N GLN A 1033 -17.16 7.39 17.76
CA GLN A 1033 -15.92 7.67 17.03
C GLN A 1033 -14.72 6.91 17.59
N MET A 1034 -14.57 6.79 18.91
CA MET A 1034 -13.53 5.95 19.52
C MET A 1034 -13.68 4.49 19.11
N HIS A 1035 -14.91 3.96 19.08
CA HIS A 1035 -15.15 2.59 18.59
C HIS A 1035 -14.74 2.42 17.12
N ASN A 1036 -15.09 3.38 16.25
CA ASN A 1036 -14.70 3.34 14.84
C ASN A 1036 -13.17 3.40 14.68
N GLU A 1037 -12.51 4.22 15.49
CA GLU A 1037 -11.05 4.32 15.53
C GLU A 1037 -10.40 3.00 15.97
N PHE A 1038 -10.95 2.34 17.00
CA PHE A 1038 -10.48 1.03 17.43
C PHE A 1038 -10.67 -0.04 16.36
N ALA A 1039 -11.81 -0.07 15.69
CA ALA A 1039 -12.05 -0.98 14.58
C ALA A 1039 -11.05 -0.75 13.43
N ALA A 1040 -10.76 0.50 13.10
CA ALA A 1040 -9.76 0.85 12.08
C ALA A 1040 -8.35 0.41 12.49
N LEU A 1041 -7.94 0.64 13.73
CA LEU A 1041 -6.63 0.21 14.24
C LEU A 1041 -6.52 -1.31 14.33
N ALA A 1042 -7.59 -2.00 14.75
CA ALA A 1042 -7.65 -3.45 14.81
C ALA A 1042 -7.59 -4.11 13.43
N GLY A 1043 -8.27 -3.53 12.42
CA GLY A 1043 -8.20 -3.98 11.03
C GLY A 1043 -6.79 -3.87 10.42
N LEU A 1044 -5.93 -3.04 11.01
CA LEU A 1044 -4.52 -2.90 10.64
C LEU A 1044 -3.58 -3.77 11.51
N GLY A 1045 -4.10 -4.56 12.44
CA GLY A 1045 -3.31 -5.33 13.41
C GLY A 1045 -2.56 -4.47 14.44
N LEU A 1046 -2.88 -3.17 14.53
CA LEU A 1046 -2.13 -2.22 15.34
C LEU A 1046 -2.65 -2.09 16.77
N LEU A 1047 -3.90 -2.40 17.06
CA LEU A 1047 -4.47 -2.19 18.39
C LEU A 1047 -4.10 -3.35 19.35
N ALA A 1048 -3.22 -3.09 20.32
CA ALA A 1048 -2.91 -4.05 21.37
C ALA A 1048 -4.10 -4.21 22.33
N TYR A 1049 -4.63 -3.08 22.83
CA TYR A 1049 -5.77 -3.04 23.75
C TYR A 1049 -6.39 -1.65 23.85
N GLU A 1050 -7.62 -1.58 24.34
CA GLU A 1050 -8.26 -0.35 24.86
C GLU A 1050 -8.83 -0.56 26.26
N GLY A 1051 -8.78 0.49 27.08
CA GLY A 1051 -9.33 0.51 28.43
C GLY A 1051 -10.17 1.76 28.69
N TYR A 1052 -11.50 1.61 28.75
CA TYR A 1052 -12.36 2.72 29.14
C TYR A 1052 -12.10 3.13 30.60
N TYR A 1053 -11.85 4.42 30.82
CA TYR A 1053 -11.60 4.98 32.15
C TYR A 1053 -12.90 5.11 32.95
N GLU A 1054 -13.24 4.04 33.66
CA GLU A 1054 -14.47 3.92 34.45
C GLU A 1054 -14.22 4.40 35.89
N ASP A 1055 -13.77 5.65 36.06
CA ASP A 1055 -13.53 6.21 37.40
C ASP A 1055 -13.74 7.72 37.55
N ILE A 1056 -13.61 8.19 38.79
CA ILE A 1056 -13.39 9.58 39.14
C ILE A 1056 -11.89 9.87 38.95
N GLY A 1057 -11.58 10.79 38.04
CA GLY A 1057 -10.23 11.27 37.78
C GLY A 1057 -9.69 12.21 38.87
N ALA A 1058 -8.50 12.75 38.63
CA ALA A 1058 -7.88 13.76 39.49
C ALA A 1058 -7.86 15.12 38.76
N PRO A 1059 -8.46 16.20 39.31
CA PRO A 1059 -9.17 16.28 40.60
C PRO A 1059 -10.47 15.47 40.61
N GLU A 1060 -10.96 15.10 41.81
CA GLU A 1060 -12.16 14.26 42.01
C GLU A 1060 -13.47 14.85 41.43
N THR A 1061 -13.39 16.05 40.86
CA THR A 1061 -14.47 16.68 40.10
C THR A 1061 -14.58 16.16 38.67
N LEU A 1062 -13.58 15.44 38.15
CA LEU A 1062 -13.61 14.80 36.84
C LEU A 1062 -14.28 13.43 36.98
N ASP A 1063 -15.54 13.29 36.61
CA ASP A 1063 -16.22 11.99 36.65
C ASP A 1063 -16.27 11.38 35.25
N HIS A 1064 -15.74 10.18 35.07
CA HIS A 1064 -15.74 9.47 33.79
C HIS A 1064 -16.67 8.25 33.80
N ARG A 1065 -17.30 7.95 34.94
CA ARG A 1065 -18.00 6.67 35.16
C ARG A 1065 -19.28 6.56 34.34
N MET A 1066 -19.31 5.62 33.40
CA MET A 1066 -20.52 5.26 32.66
C MET A 1066 -21.47 4.38 33.47
N MET A 1067 -21.02 3.73 34.54
CA MET A 1067 -21.88 2.84 35.34
C MET A 1067 -22.87 3.58 36.25
N THR A 1068 -22.70 4.89 36.48
CA THR A 1068 -23.47 5.68 37.46
C THR A 1068 -24.81 6.19 36.96
N GLY A 1069 -25.10 6.08 35.66
CA GLY A 1069 -26.29 6.71 35.06
C GLY A 1069 -26.10 8.17 34.63
N GLN A 1070 -24.91 8.75 34.83
CA GLN A 1070 -24.62 10.16 34.54
C GLN A 1070 -24.61 10.51 33.04
N TYR A 1071 -24.35 9.52 32.17
CA TYR A 1071 -24.18 9.70 30.72
C TYR A 1071 -25.15 8.84 29.93
N PRO A 1072 -26.48 9.04 30.05
CA PRO A 1072 -27.46 8.12 29.50
C PRO A 1072 -27.32 7.90 27.97
N SER A 1073 -26.99 8.94 27.21
CA SER A 1073 -26.83 8.86 25.75
C SER A 1073 -25.58 8.07 25.39
N ALA A 1074 -24.45 8.38 26.03
CA ALA A 1074 -23.19 7.73 25.77
C ALA A 1074 -23.16 6.28 26.29
N GLN A 1075 -23.84 5.99 27.39
CA GLN A 1075 -24.06 4.61 27.87
C GLN A 1075 -24.85 3.78 26.85
N SER A 1076 -25.89 4.37 26.25
CA SER A 1076 -26.62 3.73 25.17
C SER A 1076 -25.70 3.46 23.97
N ALA A 1077 -24.92 4.45 23.55
CA ALA A 1077 -23.94 4.29 22.47
C ALA A 1077 -22.89 3.22 22.78
N TYR A 1078 -22.34 3.17 24.00
CA TYR A 1078 -21.33 2.20 24.41
C TYR A 1078 -21.90 0.77 24.43
N ARG A 1079 -23.10 0.58 24.99
CA ARG A 1079 -23.77 -0.72 25.04
C ARG A 1079 -24.26 -1.18 23.68
N ASN A 1080 -24.77 -0.28 22.84
CA ASN A 1080 -25.08 -0.61 21.45
C ASN A 1080 -23.78 -0.97 20.72
N GLY A 1081 -22.72 -0.17 20.91
CA GLY A 1081 -21.32 -0.42 20.56
C GLY A 1081 -20.82 -1.84 20.88
N SER A 1082 -21.24 -2.40 22.02
CA SER A 1082 -20.89 -3.77 22.43
C SER A 1082 -21.63 -4.89 21.65
N ARG A 1083 -22.65 -4.56 20.84
CA ARG A 1083 -23.38 -5.49 19.96
C ARG A 1083 -22.87 -5.55 18.51
N TRP A 1084 -21.95 -4.67 18.12
CA TRP A 1084 -21.29 -4.66 16.80
C TRP A 1084 -20.13 -5.66 16.79
N GLY A 1085 -20.45 -6.94 16.98
CA GLY A 1085 -19.52 -8.04 16.80
C GLY A 1085 -19.72 -8.66 15.43
#